data_AF-A0A5B0BH61-F1
#
_entry.id   AF-A0A5B0BH61-F1
#
_cell.length_a   1.000
_cell.length_b   1.000
_cell.length_c   1.000
_cell.angle_alpha   90.00
_cell.angle_beta   90.00
_cell.angle_gamma   90.00
#
_symmetry.space_group_name_H-M   'P 1'
#
loop_
_entity.id
_entity.type
_entity.pdbx_description
1 polymer ?
#
loop_
_entity_poly.entity_id
_entity_poly.type
_entity_poly.pdbx_seq_one_letter_code
_entity_poly.pdbx_strand_id
1 'polypeptide(L)'
;MDPAPAGRPRRRAPAVPRTALPEPPPWLWLCLVLFVLQVPGLLGQASYRGSGLGEIDGAQRGRFVTAMLSLVQLLPLCFLLAAALALLAPWARCRYVERRYGLLPPDHPLMAPTRTGPDPGGTAVPHFHEQMTAVLNAYAPGTELRVSTRSGLFARVYPAGLRTARVGVFAPLVHLWHTDPRAARAVLVHELGHLRHGDQHVAGLGSPFTALVRRWPHVLAVLVGLPVTLLFVTGDATTRPVLAQVVLVLCSLPAVLLLVVAALWSAELAADRVAVRDCGAQAVVRALRASQEGDRGGLARLHHPPVPLRVRFALRASDPAAQSLLTLLWPLALLAKLLLAVLGAVAAYVLLGARQDRIAGHVLGLAHASLTADPAWWATLAVVLLWPTATATATAARARARRRGTGKTFTTPAAATAPAAATVPAAPAALSAPAARAVRLPRPYALAALLPGLLLLLGTLPWGPGTGQDLFPDDRRNTHLSATAPERERPDATSTPCPGAGPPPAPARPPGLPTFGALPGASTGTAAAPLPDGARTFRTAAIVSAETLSGSPQWAQDFGDRLRATRWTLHPDGRLTADTARVPVLHSTAANTTTRLFDGRRTTRTGIGTTTTWMEARLVTDADAPPRLGLIRASVQALRVVADCRASTSTADTSMRLSLTLREQ
;
A
#
# COMPACT_ATOMS: atom_id res chain seq x y z
N MET A 1 35.45 55.24 51.13
CA MET A 1 35.07 54.18 50.17
C MET A 1 34.00 53.34 50.84
N ASP A 2 32.73 53.59 50.51
CA ASP A 2 31.62 52.86 51.11
C ASP A 2 31.47 51.46 50.48
N PRO A 3 31.20 50.42 51.29
CA PRO A 3 30.97 49.07 50.78
C PRO A 3 29.68 49.01 49.97
N ALA A 4 29.76 48.45 48.76
CA ALA A 4 28.62 48.26 47.87
C ALA A 4 27.52 47.42 48.57
N PRO A 5 26.25 47.86 48.54
CA PRO A 5 25.17 47.17 49.24
C PRO A 5 24.97 45.77 48.65
N ALA A 6 24.94 44.77 49.54
CA ALA A 6 24.64 43.38 49.21
C ALA A 6 23.29 43.28 48.48
N GLY A 7 23.35 43.04 47.17
CA GLY A 7 22.17 42.95 46.31
C GLY A 7 21.25 41.82 46.79
N ARG A 8 20.03 42.18 47.21
CA ARG A 8 18.97 41.20 47.54
C ARG A 8 18.84 40.19 46.39
N PRO A 9 18.86 38.87 46.66
CA PRO A 9 18.69 37.86 45.62
C PRO A 9 17.35 38.11 44.91
N ARG A 10 17.41 38.48 43.63
CA ARG A 10 16.22 38.64 42.78
C ARG A 10 15.43 37.33 42.85
N ARG A 11 14.30 37.36 43.54
CA ARG A 11 13.32 36.27 43.62
C ARG A 11 12.95 35.92 42.16
N ARG A 12 13.50 34.81 41.63
CA ARG A 12 13.18 34.34 40.27
C ARG A 12 11.68 34.19 40.21
N ALA A 13 11.02 34.99 39.38
CA ALA A 13 9.58 34.86 39.15
C ALA A 13 9.28 33.38 38.83
N PRO A 14 8.22 32.80 39.44
CA PRO A 14 7.86 31.41 39.16
C PRO A 14 7.70 31.26 37.66
N ALA A 15 8.47 30.35 37.07
CA ALA A 15 8.44 30.10 35.64
C ALA A 15 7.01 29.71 35.27
N VAL A 16 6.30 30.59 34.56
CA VAL A 16 4.97 30.29 34.03
C VAL A 16 5.09 28.97 33.27
N PRO A 17 4.33 27.92 33.65
CA PRO A 17 4.42 26.63 33.00
C PRO A 17 4.06 26.82 31.53
N ARG A 18 5.08 26.83 30.67
CA ARG A 18 4.91 26.87 29.21
C ARG A 18 4.12 25.62 28.86
N THR A 19 2.87 25.81 28.43
CA THR A 19 2.04 24.73 27.90
C THR A 19 2.81 24.09 26.76
N ALA A 20 3.21 22.84 26.96
CA ALA A 20 3.98 22.11 25.96
C ALA A 20 3.11 21.98 24.71
N LEU A 21 3.53 22.63 23.64
CA LEU A 21 2.86 22.51 22.35
C LEU A 21 2.84 21.02 21.95
N PRO A 22 1.72 20.51 21.41
CA PRO A 22 1.59 19.10 21.08
C PRO A 22 2.64 18.69 20.05
N GLU A 23 3.27 17.53 20.25
CA GLU A 23 4.24 16.97 19.30
C GLU A 23 3.55 16.71 17.96
N PRO A 24 4.23 16.89 16.81
CA PRO A 24 3.65 16.57 15.52
C PRO A 24 3.39 15.07 15.38
N PRO A 25 2.47 14.64 14.51
CA PRO A 25 2.17 13.22 14.33
C PRO A 25 3.30 12.45 13.64
N PRO A 26 3.41 11.13 13.88
CA PRO A 26 4.50 10.31 13.39
C PRO A 26 4.22 9.86 11.94
N TRP A 27 4.13 10.80 11.01
CA TRP A 27 3.71 10.52 9.63
C TRP A 27 4.58 9.48 8.91
N LEU A 28 5.86 9.39 9.25
CA LEU A 28 6.77 8.37 8.71
C LEU A 28 6.35 6.94 9.09
N TRP A 29 5.93 6.73 10.34
CA TRP A 29 5.43 5.43 10.78
C TRP A 29 4.06 5.12 10.19
N LEU A 30 3.17 6.12 10.09
CA LEU A 30 1.87 5.96 9.42
C LEU A 30 2.05 5.55 7.96
N CYS A 31 2.95 6.22 7.24
CA CYS A 31 3.28 5.90 5.85
C CYS A 31 3.74 4.45 5.70
N LEU A 32 4.62 3.99 6.58
CA LEU A 32 5.09 2.61 6.58
C LEU A 32 3.96 1.60 6.82
N VAL A 33 3.13 1.84 7.85
CA VAL A 33 1.99 0.96 8.16
C VAL A 33 1.01 0.89 7.00
N LEU A 34 0.64 2.04 6.41
CA LEU A 34 -0.29 2.10 5.27
C LEU A 34 0.26 1.34 4.06
N PHE A 35 1.54 1.50 3.77
CA PHE A 35 2.16 0.73 2.70
C PHE A 35 2.11 -0.78 2.99
N VAL A 36 2.38 -1.23 4.23
CA VAL A 36 2.30 -2.67 4.58
C VAL A 36 0.89 -3.21 4.36
N LEU A 37 -0.14 -2.45 4.76
CA LEU A 37 -1.53 -2.82 4.55
C LEU A 37 -1.93 -2.86 3.07
N GLN A 38 -1.25 -2.11 2.20
CA GLN A 38 -1.53 -2.08 0.77
C GLN A 38 -0.88 -3.24 -0.02
N VAL A 39 0.06 -4.00 0.58
CA VAL A 39 0.79 -5.08 -0.12
C VAL A 39 -0.13 -6.09 -0.80
N PRO A 40 -1.17 -6.65 -0.14
CA PRO A 40 -2.04 -7.63 -0.80
C PRO A 40 -2.74 -7.06 -2.03
N GLY A 41 -3.21 -5.81 -1.93
CA GLY A 41 -3.86 -5.11 -3.04
C GLY A 41 -2.91 -4.87 -4.21
N LEU A 42 -1.66 -4.47 -3.93
CA LEU A 42 -0.65 -4.26 -4.97
C LEU A 42 -0.24 -5.57 -5.66
N LEU A 43 -0.10 -6.67 -4.90
CA LEU A 43 0.18 -7.99 -5.46
C LEU A 43 -0.99 -8.50 -6.33
N GLY A 44 -2.24 -8.33 -5.86
CA GLY A 44 -3.43 -8.66 -6.64
C GLY A 44 -3.53 -7.86 -7.93
N GLN A 45 -3.26 -6.54 -7.87
CA GLN A 45 -3.24 -5.67 -9.06
C GLN A 45 -2.14 -6.05 -10.05
N ALA A 46 -0.93 -6.33 -9.57
CA ALA A 46 0.17 -6.76 -10.42
C ALA A 46 -0.11 -8.12 -11.08
N SER A 47 -0.67 -9.08 -10.33
CA SER A 47 -1.11 -10.37 -10.86
C SER A 47 -2.18 -10.21 -11.92
N TYR A 48 -3.22 -9.42 -11.64
CA TYR A 48 -4.34 -9.16 -12.56
C TYR A 48 -3.88 -8.49 -13.86
N ARG A 49 -3.00 -7.48 -13.77
CA ARG A 49 -2.44 -6.82 -14.96
C ARG A 49 -1.52 -7.73 -15.76
N GLY A 50 -0.71 -8.53 -15.06
CA GLY A 50 0.16 -9.52 -15.69
C GLY A 50 -0.60 -10.58 -16.49
N SER A 51 -1.74 -11.07 -15.96
CA SER A 51 -2.58 -12.04 -16.66
C SER A 51 -3.42 -11.40 -17.78
N GLY A 52 -4.10 -10.28 -17.52
CA GLY A 52 -5.07 -9.70 -18.45
C GLY A 52 -4.45 -9.07 -19.71
N LEU A 53 -3.26 -8.45 -19.60
CA LEU A 53 -2.60 -7.82 -20.74
C LEU A 53 -1.79 -8.82 -21.59
N GLY A 54 -1.44 -9.99 -21.04
CA GLY A 54 -0.83 -11.08 -21.79
C GLY A 54 -1.79 -11.76 -22.78
N GLU A 55 -3.10 -11.68 -22.53
CA GLU A 55 -4.15 -12.23 -23.40
C GLU A 55 -4.55 -11.30 -24.54
N ILE A 56 -4.49 -9.97 -24.33
CA ILE A 56 -4.89 -8.97 -25.34
C ILE A 56 -3.79 -8.78 -26.40
N ASP A 57 -2.53 -9.05 -26.06
CA ASP A 57 -1.41 -8.81 -26.95
C ASP A 57 -0.74 -10.12 -27.42
N GLY A 58 -1.20 -10.60 -28.57
CA GLY A 58 -0.55 -11.69 -29.31
C GLY A 58 0.91 -11.37 -29.66
N ALA A 59 1.32 -10.09 -29.62
CA ALA A 59 2.69 -9.66 -29.81
C ALA A 59 3.48 -9.69 -28.49
N GLN A 60 4.65 -10.35 -28.50
CA GLN A 60 5.55 -10.43 -27.34
C GLN A 60 6.02 -9.04 -26.81
N ARG A 61 5.86 -7.97 -27.60
CA ARG A 61 6.43 -6.63 -27.31
C ARG A 61 5.61 -5.81 -26.32
N GLY A 62 4.29 -5.70 -26.45
CA GLY A 62 3.49 -4.95 -25.47
C GLY A 62 3.42 -5.67 -24.12
N ARG A 63 3.63 -7.00 -24.09
CA ARG A 63 3.89 -7.74 -22.84
C ARG A 63 5.14 -7.26 -22.13
N PHE A 64 6.23 -7.00 -22.85
CA PHE A 64 7.47 -6.48 -22.27
C PHE A 64 7.27 -5.08 -21.67
N VAL A 65 6.65 -4.16 -22.42
CA VAL A 65 6.37 -2.80 -21.92
C VAL A 65 5.47 -2.84 -20.69
N THR A 66 4.39 -3.64 -20.75
CA THR A 66 3.47 -3.83 -19.62
C THR A 66 4.17 -4.44 -18.41
N ALA A 67 5.03 -5.44 -18.60
CA ALA A 67 5.80 -6.05 -17.52
C ALA A 67 6.74 -5.02 -16.86
N MET A 68 7.43 -4.20 -17.65
CA MET A 68 8.29 -3.14 -17.12
C MET A 68 7.48 -2.10 -16.34
N LEU A 69 6.34 -1.64 -16.87
CA LEU A 69 5.45 -0.72 -16.15
C LEU A 69 4.87 -1.34 -14.87
N SER A 70 4.59 -2.64 -14.87
CA SER A 70 4.14 -3.38 -13.68
C SER A 70 5.24 -3.48 -12.63
N LEU A 71 6.50 -3.68 -13.04
CA LEU A 71 7.65 -3.63 -12.12
C LEU A 71 7.80 -2.24 -11.47
N VAL A 72 7.59 -1.17 -12.24
CA VAL A 72 7.58 0.20 -11.70
C VAL A 72 6.46 0.38 -10.66
N GLN A 73 5.28 -0.18 -10.90
CA GLN A 73 4.15 -0.13 -9.95
C GLN A 73 4.36 -0.98 -8.70
N LEU A 74 5.21 -2.01 -8.76
CA LEU A 74 5.61 -2.81 -7.59
C LEU A 74 6.63 -2.09 -6.71
N LEU A 75 7.14 -0.92 -7.12
CA LEU A 75 8.20 -0.27 -6.37
C LEU A 75 7.82 0.24 -4.97
N PRO A 76 6.57 0.62 -4.63
CA PRO A 76 6.16 0.79 -3.25
C PRO A 76 6.46 -0.45 -2.38
N LEU A 77 6.37 -1.67 -2.92
CA LEU A 77 6.77 -2.88 -2.21
C LEU A 77 8.28 -2.93 -2.00
N CYS A 78 9.09 -2.43 -2.94
CA CYS A 78 10.54 -2.31 -2.73
C CYS A 78 10.88 -1.33 -1.60
N PHE A 79 10.16 -0.20 -1.49
CA PHE A 79 10.30 0.72 -0.35
C PHE A 79 9.94 0.06 0.97
N LEU A 80 8.85 -0.70 0.98
CA LEU A 80 8.43 -1.48 2.14
C LEU A 80 9.44 -2.53 2.54
N LEU A 81 9.91 -3.32 1.57
CA LEU A 81 10.89 -4.37 1.80
C LEU A 81 12.18 -3.75 2.32
N ALA A 82 12.64 -2.64 1.73
CA ALA A 82 13.78 -1.89 2.22
C ALA A 82 13.57 -1.43 3.68
N ALA A 83 12.44 -0.81 3.99
CA ALA A 83 12.14 -0.37 5.35
C ALA A 83 12.04 -1.56 6.34
N ALA A 84 11.39 -2.66 5.95
CA ALA A 84 11.29 -3.87 6.76
C ALA A 84 12.65 -4.50 7.02
N LEU A 85 13.51 -4.62 5.99
CA LEU A 85 14.89 -5.07 6.15
C LEU A 85 15.69 -4.15 7.09
N ALA A 86 15.45 -2.83 7.03
CA ALA A 86 16.05 -1.87 7.95
C ALA A 86 15.64 -2.11 9.42
N LEU A 87 14.42 -2.59 9.64
CA LEU A 87 13.84 -2.85 10.97
C LEU A 87 14.23 -4.22 11.54
N LEU A 88 14.35 -5.25 10.70
CA LEU A 88 14.60 -6.62 11.13
C LEU A 88 16.06 -6.88 11.53
N ALA A 89 17.02 -6.13 10.96
CA ALA A 89 18.44 -6.32 11.21
C ALA A 89 19.18 -5.01 11.59
N PRO A 90 18.78 -4.30 12.66
CA PRO A 90 19.40 -3.05 13.07
C PRO A 90 20.91 -3.21 13.38
N TRP A 91 21.32 -4.37 13.89
CA TRP A 91 22.73 -4.69 14.19
C TRP A 91 23.57 -4.80 12.91
N ALA A 92 23.03 -5.38 11.83
CA ALA A 92 23.74 -5.52 10.56
C ALA A 92 23.92 -4.15 9.92
N ARG A 93 22.87 -3.33 9.96
CA ARG A 93 22.90 -1.93 9.54
C ARG A 93 23.91 -1.12 10.36
N CYS A 94 23.93 -1.28 11.68
CA CYS A 94 24.92 -0.64 12.56
C CYS A 94 26.34 -0.95 12.13
N ARG A 95 26.69 -2.23 11.97
CA ARG A 95 28.03 -2.67 11.52
C ARG A 95 28.37 -2.12 10.14
N TYR A 96 27.41 -2.15 9.21
CA TYR A 96 27.59 -1.57 7.88
C TYR A 96 27.89 -0.08 7.95
N VAL A 97 27.11 0.69 8.72
CA VAL A 97 27.29 2.13 8.90
C VAL A 97 28.65 2.42 9.53
N GLU A 98 29.02 1.74 10.61
CA GLU A 98 30.29 1.98 11.30
C GLU A 98 31.48 1.71 10.40
N ARG A 99 31.48 0.59 9.66
CA ARG A 99 32.52 0.28 8.67
C ARG A 99 32.52 1.27 7.52
N ARG A 100 31.36 1.54 6.92
CA ARG A 100 31.24 2.39 5.73
C ARG A 100 31.70 3.80 6.01
N TYR A 101 31.47 4.33 7.21
CA TYR A 101 31.78 5.71 7.61
C TYR A 101 33.00 5.84 8.52
N GLY A 102 33.63 4.73 8.92
CA GLY A 102 34.79 4.74 9.83
C GLY A 102 34.43 5.34 11.19
N LEU A 103 33.26 4.99 11.73
CA LEU A 103 32.79 5.48 13.03
C LEU A 103 33.39 4.61 14.12
N LEU A 104 34.17 5.22 15.01
CA LEU A 104 34.89 4.56 16.08
C LEU A 104 34.40 5.04 17.46
N PRO A 105 34.57 4.23 18.53
CA PRO A 105 34.45 4.73 19.90
C PRO A 105 35.31 6.00 20.13
N PRO A 106 34.89 6.96 20.97
CA PRO A 106 35.68 8.15 21.28
C PRO A 106 37.04 7.83 21.94
N ASP A 107 37.10 6.73 22.69
CA ASP A 107 38.28 6.19 23.38
C ASP A 107 39.20 5.36 22.47
N HIS A 108 38.87 5.22 21.18
CA HIS A 108 39.70 4.50 20.24
C HIS A 108 41.07 5.19 20.06
N PRO A 109 42.22 4.48 20.06
CA PRO A 109 43.56 5.09 19.99
C PRO A 109 43.78 6.04 18.79
N LEU A 110 43.16 5.75 17.65
CA LEU A 110 43.20 6.60 16.46
C LEU A 110 42.41 7.93 16.59
N MET A 111 41.51 8.01 17.56
CA MET A 111 40.67 9.19 17.86
C MET A 111 41.04 9.84 19.20
N ALA A 112 41.82 9.14 20.04
CA ALA A 112 42.31 9.63 21.30
C ALA A 112 43.08 10.93 21.02
N PRO A 113 42.62 12.08 21.54
CA PRO A 113 43.34 13.32 21.33
C PRO A 113 44.75 13.14 21.89
N THR A 114 45.76 13.55 21.12
CA THR A 114 47.10 13.75 21.66
C THR A 114 46.92 14.73 22.81
N ARG A 115 47.00 14.22 24.04
CA ARG A 115 46.66 14.98 25.25
C ARG A 115 47.57 16.20 25.25
N THR A 116 47.04 17.36 24.84
CA THR A 116 47.74 18.62 24.98
C THR A 116 48.01 18.76 26.47
N GLY A 117 49.27 18.98 26.85
CA GLY A 117 49.72 18.96 28.23
C GLY A 117 48.82 19.80 29.16
N PRO A 118 48.87 19.57 30.47
CA PRO A 118 48.03 20.28 31.44
C PRO A 118 48.08 21.78 31.16
N ASP A 119 46.91 22.40 31.00
CA ASP A 119 46.82 23.86 30.93
C ASP A 119 47.52 24.43 32.18
N PRO A 120 48.27 25.55 32.06
CA PRO A 120 49.02 26.14 33.17
C PRO A 120 48.14 26.54 34.39
N GLY A 121 46.81 26.52 34.25
CA GLY A 121 45.84 26.71 35.33
C GLY A 121 45.34 25.44 36.03
N GLY A 122 45.83 24.24 35.69
CA GLY A 122 45.54 22.99 36.40
C GLY A 122 44.11 22.42 36.25
N THR A 123 43.16 23.17 35.69
CA THR A 123 41.81 22.68 35.40
C THR A 123 41.79 21.99 34.04
N ALA A 124 41.66 20.66 34.01
CA ALA A 124 41.46 19.93 32.76
C ALA A 124 40.15 20.36 32.10
N VAL A 125 40.23 21.07 30.97
CA VAL A 125 39.05 21.40 30.15
C VAL A 125 38.50 20.07 29.60
N PRO A 126 37.21 19.73 29.84
CA PRO A 126 36.64 18.49 29.34
C PRO A 126 36.78 18.42 27.82
N HIS A 127 37.27 17.30 27.31
CA HIS A 127 37.38 17.11 25.86
C HIS A 127 36.00 17.17 25.21
N PHE A 128 35.94 17.59 23.94
CA PHE A 128 34.65 17.80 23.23
C PHE A 128 33.74 16.56 23.27
N HIS A 129 34.31 15.35 23.22
CA HIS A 129 33.54 14.10 23.26
C HIS A 129 32.87 13.87 24.61
N GLU A 130 33.47 14.28 25.73
CA GLU A 130 32.87 14.22 27.07
C GLU A 130 31.68 15.19 27.15
N GLN A 131 31.85 16.41 26.62
CA GLN A 131 30.77 17.41 26.58
C GLN A 131 29.59 16.94 25.72
N MET A 132 29.86 16.38 24.53
CA MET A 132 28.82 15.82 23.66
C MET A 132 28.14 14.61 24.31
N THR A 133 28.90 13.72 24.96
CA THR A 133 28.37 12.56 25.69
C THR A 133 27.49 12.99 26.87
N ALA A 134 27.88 14.05 27.60
CA ALA A 134 27.04 14.63 28.64
C ALA A 134 25.72 15.17 28.08
N VAL A 135 25.74 15.79 26.90
CA VAL A 135 24.50 16.19 26.20
C VAL A 135 23.66 14.96 25.84
N LEU A 136 24.25 13.93 25.22
CA LEU A 136 23.52 12.70 24.88
C LEU A 136 22.88 12.05 26.10
N ASN A 137 23.63 11.89 27.19
CA ASN A 137 23.15 11.30 28.44
C ASN A 137 22.00 12.08 29.07
N ALA A 138 22.00 13.41 28.94
CA ALA A 138 20.92 14.26 29.44
C ALA A 138 19.59 14.06 28.70
N TYR A 139 19.63 13.77 27.39
CA TYR A 139 18.44 13.64 26.55
C TYR A 139 17.99 12.19 26.35
N ALA A 140 18.93 11.28 26.12
CA ALA A 140 18.70 9.89 25.75
C ALA A 140 19.76 8.98 26.39
N PRO A 141 19.64 8.68 27.70
CA PRO A 141 20.60 7.84 28.40
C PRO A 141 20.71 6.45 27.73
N GLY A 142 21.94 5.97 27.57
CA GLY A 142 22.24 4.73 26.85
C GLY A 142 22.50 4.91 25.35
N THR A 143 22.47 6.14 24.83
CA THR A 143 22.90 6.44 23.47
C THR A 143 24.42 6.61 23.43
N GLU A 144 25.10 5.78 22.63
CA GLU A 144 26.57 5.87 22.53
C GLU A 144 27.00 6.88 21.45
N LEU A 145 28.06 7.63 21.74
CA LEU A 145 28.73 8.50 20.78
C LEU A 145 29.70 7.68 19.94
N ARG A 146 29.75 7.93 18.63
CA ARG A 146 30.79 7.41 17.73
C ARG A 146 31.37 8.55 16.91
N VAL A 147 32.67 8.58 16.67
CA VAL A 147 33.36 9.68 16.00
C VAL A 147 33.98 9.21 14.69
N SER A 148 33.95 10.06 13.66
CA SER A 148 34.60 9.84 12.36
C SER A 148 35.32 11.11 11.91
N THR A 149 36.47 10.94 11.26
CA THR A 149 37.25 12.04 10.65
C THR A 149 36.71 12.50 9.30
N ARG A 150 35.64 11.88 8.78
CA ARG A 150 35.06 12.26 7.48
C ARG A 150 34.38 13.63 7.54
N SER A 151 34.47 14.38 6.43
CA SER A 151 33.95 15.74 6.29
C SER A 151 32.56 15.87 5.65
N GLY A 152 31.92 14.76 5.25
CA GLY A 152 30.68 14.81 4.45
C GLY A 152 29.37 14.94 5.22
N LEU A 153 29.39 14.90 6.56
CA LEU A 153 28.20 14.92 7.42
C LEU A 153 28.54 15.69 8.72
N PHE A 154 27.54 16.11 9.51
CA PHE A 154 27.77 16.72 10.84
C PHE A 154 27.55 15.71 11.97
N ALA A 155 26.31 15.29 12.16
CA ALA A 155 25.91 14.22 13.05
C ALA A 155 24.82 13.41 12.38
N ARG A 156 24.72 12.11 12.72
CA ARG A 156 23.55 11.30 12.38
C ARG A 156 23.27 10.24 13.44
N VAL A 157 21.99 10.09 13.79
CA VAL A 157 21.52 8.95 14.57
C VAL A 157 21.32 7.70 13.70
N TYR A 158 21.64 6.53 14.25
CA TYR A 158 21.35 5.23 13.64
C TYR A 158 21.09 4.15 14.71
N PRO A 159 20.29 3.12 14.37
CA PRO A 159 19.99 2.06 15.32
C PRO A 159 21.19 1.14 15.50
N ALA A 160 21.53 0.81 16.75
CA ALA A 160 22.48 -0.25 17.10
C ALA A 160 21.77 -1.57 17.43
N GLY A 161 20.51 -1.49 17.85
CA GLY A 161 19.61 -2.60 18.13
C GLY A 161 18.16 -2.14 18.07
N LEU A 162 17.24 -2.97 18.56
CA LEU A 162 15.81 -2.60 18.61
C LEU A 162 15.51 -1.51 19.63
N ARG A 163 16.33 -1.39 20.69
CA ARG A 163 16.17 -0.41 21.77
C ARG A 163 17.40 0.47 22.00
N THR A 164 18.50 0.19 21.30
CA THR A 164 19.76 0.90 21.43
C THR A 164 20.04 1.71 20.18
N ALA A 165 20.55 2.92 20.36
CA ALA A 165 20.89 3.83 19.28
C ALA A 165 22.29 4.40 19.49
N ARG A 166 22.91 4.80 18.39
CA ARG A 166 24.21 5.46 18.35
C ARG A 166 24.08 6.78 17.61
N VAL A 167 24.89 7.75 18.00
CA VAL A 167 25.04 9.01 17.26
C VAL A 167 26.45 9.07 16.70
N GLY A 168 26.55 9.06 15.38
CA GLY A 168 27.81 9.29 14.67
C GLY A 168 28.05 10.79 14.53
N VAL A 169 29.16 11.28 15.07
CA VAL A 169 29.65 12.66 14.95
C VAL A 169 30.84 12.68 14.01
N PHE A 170 30.84 13.67 13.12
CA PHE A 170 31.81 13.81 12.05
C PHE A 170 32.63 15.09 12.23
N ALA A 171 33.78 15.17 11.55
CA ALA A 171 34.72 16.28 11.70
C ALA A 171 34.10 17.69 11.59
N PRO A 172 33.15 17.98 10.68
CA PRO A 172 32.51 19.29 10.59
C PRO A 172 31.74 19.69 11.85
N LEU A 173 31.12 18.74 12.55
CA LEU A 173 30.45 19.04 13.82
C LEU A 173 31.45 19.29 14.94
N VAL A 174 32.58 18.58 14.96
CA VAL A 174 33.66 18.85 15.92
C VAL A 174 34.20 20.26 15.71
N HIS A 175 34.46 20.64 14.46
CA HIS A 175 34.85 22.01 14.11
C HIS A 175 33.79 23.04 14.55
N LEU A 176 32.52 22.80 14.22
CA LEU A 176 31.41 23.66 14.64
C LEU A 176 31.28 23.73 16.17
N TRP A 177 31.60 22.65 16.88
CA TRP A 177 31.56 22.61 18.34
C TRP A 177 32.60 23.53 18.96
N HIS A 178 33.75 23.69 18.31
CA HIS A 178 34.78 24.63 18.74
C HIS A 178 34.45 26.08 18.36
N THR A 179 33.86 26.33 17.19
CA THR A 179 33.61 27.70 16.68
C THR A 179 32.27 28.29 17.10
N ASP A 180 31.20 27.49 17.14
CA ASP A 180 29.88 27.86 17.65
C ASP A 180 29.25 26.66 18.41
N PRO A 181 29.62 26.47 19.68
CA PRO A 181 29.12 25.36 20.50
C PRO A 181 27.59 25.32 20.59
N ARG A 182 26.90 26.46 20.47
CA ARG A 182 25.43 26.53 20.52
C ARG A 182 24.81 25.99 19.23
N ALA A 183 25.36 26.34 18.07
CA ALA A 183 24.91 25.78 16.80
C ALA A 183 25.22 24.27 16.73
N ALA A 184 26.41 23.85 17.16
CA ALA A 184 26.77 22.43 17.19
C ALA A 184 25.86 21.62 18.12
N ARG A 185 25.55 22.16 19.31
CA ARG A 185 24.56 21.55 20.21
C ARG A 185 23.17 21.47 19.57
N ALA A 186 22.76 22.47 18.80
CA ALA A 186 21.49 22.44 18.08
C ALA A 186 21.43 21.29 17.05
N VAL A 187 22.53 21.02 16.33
CA VAL A 187 22.63 19.84 15.45
C VAL A 187 22.48 18.54 16.24
N LEU A 188 23.17 18.42 17.38
CA LEU A 188 23.09 17.21 18.20
C LEU A 188 21.69 16.97 18.78
N VAL A 189 21.02 18.04 19.24
CA VAL A 189 19.64 17.97 19.74
C VAL A 189 18.64 17.68 18.61
N HIS A 190 18.89 18.14 17.38
CA HIS A 190 18.10 17.75 16.21
C HIS A 190 18.15 16.23 15.99
N GLU A 191 19.34 15.62 16.00
CA GLU A 191 19.48 14.16 15.87
C GLU A 191 18.81 13.38 17.03
N LEU A 192 18.86 13.92 18.25
CA LEU A 192 18.11 13.39 19.39
C LEU A 192 16.59 13.56 19.22
N GLY A 193 16.15 14.56 18.46
CA GLY A 193 14.78 14.75 18.01
C GLY A 193 14.31 13.57 17.16
N HIS A 194 15.12 13.13 16.19
CA HIS A 194 14.83 11.91 15.42
C HIS A 194 14.79 10.66 16.31
N LEU A 195 15.75 10.52 17.23
CA LEU A 195 15.78 9.41 18.19
C LEU A 195 14.48 9.30 19.00
N ARG A 196 13.97 10.45 19.47
CA ARG A 196 12.74 10.53 20.28
C ARG A 196 11.50 10.05 19.53
N HIS A 197 11.43 10.27 18.22
CA HIS A 197 10.31 9.85 17.38
C HIS A 197 10.51 8.47 16.74
N GLY A 198 11.69 7.85 16.94
CA GLY A 198 12.01 6.55 16.37
C GLY A 198 12.41 6.61 14.88
N ASP A 199 12.59 7.81 14.32
CA ASP A 199 12.84 8.00 12.88
C ASP A 199 14.13 7.31 12.43
N GLN A 200 15.10 7.11 13.32
CA GLN A 200 16.37 6.45 13.03
C GLN A 200 16.18 5.05 12.45
N HIS A 201 15.12 4.36 12.85
CA HIS A 201 14.81 3.01 12.38
C HIS A 201 14.44 2.99 10.89
N VAL A 202 13.70 3.99 10.42
CA VAL A 202 13.23 4.06 9.03
C VAL A 202 14.12 4.93 8.16
N ALA A 203 14.54 6.11 8.62
CA ALA A 203 15.23 7.12 7.80
C ALA A 203 16.67 7.45 8.25
N GLY A 204 17.16 6.85 9.34
CA GLY A 204 18.51 7.14 9.86
C GLY A 204 19.66 6.76 8.92
N LEU A 205 20.90 6.95 9.37
CA LEU A 205 22.10 6.68 8.58
C LEU A 205 22.13 5.21 8.08
N GLY A 206 22.52 5.01 6.82
CA GLY A 206 22.56 3.70 6.18
C GLY A 206 21.20 3.04 5.97
N SER A 207 20.09 3.76 6.09
CA SER A 207 18.78 3.18 5.80
C SER A 207 18.66 2.80 4.31
N PRO A 208 18.28 1.55 3.99
CA PRO A 208 17.97 1.15 2.62
C PRO A 208 16.78 1.93 2.05
N PHE A 209 15.86 2.41 2.91
CA PHE A 209 14.75 3.27 2.50
C PHE A 209 15.26 4.58 1.89
N THR A 210 16.10 5.32 2.62
CA THR A 210 16.70 6.57 2.14
C THR A 210 17.59 6.34 0.92
N ALA A 211 18.32 5.22 0.89
CA ALA A 211 19.13 4.84 -0.27
C ALA A 211 18.29 4.61 -1.54
N LEU A 212 17.12 3.98 -1.39
CA LEU A 212 16.18 3.77 -2.48
C LEU A 212 15.56 5.08 -2.96
N VAL A 213 15.13 5.97 -2.04
CA VAL A 213 14.61 7.31 -2.40
C VAL A 213 15.63 8.09 -3.23
N ARG A 214 16.92 7.99 -2.89
CA ARG A 214 17.99 8.67 -3.63
C ARG A 214 18.23 8.09 -5.02
N ARG A 215 18.11 6.78 -5.20
CA ARG A 215 18.34 6.10 -6.50
C ARG A 215 17.13 6.10 -7.41
N TRP A 216 15.96 6.40 -6.85
CA TRP A 216 14.67 6.34 -7.52
C TRP A 216 14.59 7.09 -8.85
N PRO A 217 15.06 8.34 -8.99
CA PRO A 217 15.01 9.04 -10.27
C PRO A 217 15.73 8.28 -11.39
N HIS A 218 16.83 7.59 -11.08
CA HIS A 218 17.56 6.77 -12.04
C HIS A 218 16.80 5.49 -12.40
N VAL A 219 16.20 4.83 -11.40
CA VAL A 219 15.35 3.65 -11.63
C VAL A 219 14.17 4.01 -12.53
N LEU A 220 13.54 5.17 -12.32
CA LEU A 220 12.47 5.66 -13.17
C LEU A 220 12.93 5.99 -14.59
N ALA A 221 14.05 6.71 -14.72
CA ALA A 221 14.60 7.04 -16.02
C ALA A 221 14.83 5.78 -16.87
N VAL A 222 15.33 4.70 -16.25
CA VAL A 222 15.54 3.42 -16.94
C VAL A 222 14.22 2.68 -17.17
N LEU A 223 13.43 2.40 -16.12
CA LEU A 223 12.28 1.51 -16.22
C LEU A 223 11.04 2.13 -16.88
N VAL A 224 10.95 3.46 -16.95
CA VAL A 224 9.88 4.16 -17.66
C VAL A 224 10.38 4.74 -18.98
N GLY A 225 11.55 5.39 -18.98
CA GLY A 225 12.09 6.00 -20.19
C GLY A 225 12.34 4.97 -21.29
N LEU A 226 13.04 3.86 -20.97
CA LEU A 226 13.40 2.86 -21.97
C LEU A 226 12.16 2.21 -22.64
N PRO A 227 11.15 1.69 -21.91
CA PRO A 227 9.99 1.07 -22.57
C PRO A 227 9.16 2.07 -23.38
N VAL A 228 9.05 3.32 -22.93
CA VAL A 228 8.33 4.37 -23.65
C VAL A 228 9.05 4.72 -24.94
N THR A 229 10.37 4.91 -24.91
CA THR A 229 11.16 5.17 -26.12
C THR A 229 11.07 4.00 -27.09
N LEU A 230 11.17 2.76 -26.60
CA LEU A 230 11.02 1.56 -27.45
C LEU A 230 9.64 1.51 -28.11
N LEU A 231 8.57 1.82 -27.37
CA LEU A 231 7.22 1.88 -27.91
C LEU A 231 7.13 2.87 -29.08
N PHE A 232 7.61 4.10 -28.91
CA PHE A 232 7.58 5.13 -29.95
C PHE A 232 8.42 4.78 -31.18
N VAL A 233 9.60 4.19 -31.00
CA VAL A 233 10.46 3.78 -32.11
C VAL A 233 9.82 2.66 -32.95
N THR A 234 9.00 1.81 -32.33
CA THR A 234 8.43 0.64 -33.02
C THR A 234 7.10 0.89 -33.77
N GLY A 235 6.43 2.03 -33.54
CA GLY A 235 5.28 2.46 -34.34
C GLY A 235 4.02 1.56 -34.25
N ASP A 236 3.82 0.84 -33.16
CA ASP A 236 2.77 -0.18 -33.02
C ASP A 236 1.35 0.41 -32.83
N ALA A 237 0.31 -0.25 -33.36
CA ALA A 237 -1.10 0.12 -33.20
C ALA A 237 -1.57 0.08 -31.74
N THR A 238 -0.86 -0.62 -30.85
CA THR A 238 -1.07 -0.63 -29.40
C THR A 238 -0.64 0.67 -28.69
N THR A 239 -0.10 1.65 -29.43
CA THR A 239 0.47 2.88 -28.85
C THR A 239 -0.51 3.67 -27.99
N ARG A 240 -1.81 3.77 -28.33
CA ARG A 240 -2.78 4.55 -27.53
C ARG A 240 -3.08 3.96 -26.14
N PRO A 241 -3.50 2.70 -25.99
CA PRO A 241 -3.73 2.11 -24.67
C PRO A 241 -2.43 2.01 -23.85
N VAL A 242 -1.30 1.72 -24.49
CA VAL A 242 0.00 1.71 -23.80
C VAL A 242 0.37 3.12 -23.34
N LEU A 243 0.16 4.16 -24.16
CA LEU A 243 0.42 5.55 -23.76
C LEU A 243 -0.50 6.01 -22.63
N ALA A 244 -1.78 5.63 -22.66
CA ALA A 244 -2.70 5.88 -21.56
C ALA A 244 -2.20 5.21 -20.26
N GLN A 245 -1.74 3.97 -20.35
CA GLN A 245 -1.15 3.25 -19.21
C GLN A 245 0.15 3.91 -18.72
N VAL A 246 1.01 4.38 -19.63
CA VAL A 246 2.23 5.14 -19.32
C VAL A 246 1.89 6.41 -18.56
N VAL A 247 0.87 7.16 -18.98
CA VAL A 247 0.40 8.37 -18.29
C VAL A 247 -0.06 8.03 -16.87
N LEU A 248 -0.86 6.98 -16.69
CA LEU A 248 -1.30 6.55 -15.36
C LEU A 248 -0.10 6.18 -14.46
N VAL A 249 0.88 5.46 -15.00
CA VAL A 249 2.11 5.11 -14.28
C VAL A 249 2.87 6.39 -13.92
N LEU A 250 3.14 7.27 -14.89
CA LEU A 250 3.86 8.53 -14.67
C LEU A 250 3.20 9.43 -13.64
N CYS A 251 1.87 9.44 -13.54
CA CYS A 251 1.13 10.17 -12.50
C CYS A 251 1.16 9.47 -11.13
N SER A 252 1.18 8.13 -11.09
CA SER A 252 1.20 7.36 -9.85
C SER A 252 2.51 7.48 -9.06
N LEU A 253 3.63 7.64 -9.77
CA LEU A 253 4.98 7.70 -9.18
C LEU A 253 5.21 8.95 -8.30
N PRO A 254 4.97 10.19 -8.79
CA PRO A 254 5.07 11.37 -7.95
C PRO A 254 4.04 11.32 -6.82
N ALA A 255 2.89 10.67 -7.01
CA ALA A 255 1.89 10.48 -5.95
C ALA A 255 2.43 9.66 -4.76
N VAL A 256 3.11 8.54 -5.02
CA VAL A 256 3.75 7.73 -3.95
C VAL A 256 4.92 8.50 -3.33
N LEU A 257 5.77 9.10 -4.17
CA LEU A 257 6.93 9.85 -3.70
C LEU A 257 6.52 11.03 -2.82
N LEU A 258 5.43 11.72 -3.17
CA LEU A 258 4.93 12.86 -2.40
C LEU A 258 4.59 12.49 -0.96
N LEU A 259 3.97 11.32 -0.74
CA LEU A 259 3.67 10.85 0.62
C LEU A 259 4.96 10.57 1.40
N VAL A 260 5.93 9.90 0.78
CA VAL A 260 7.23 9.61 1.39
C VAL A 260 7.99 10.89 1.73
N VAL A 261 8.06 11.84 0.78
CA VAL A 261 8.72 13.13 0.95
C VAL A 261 8.04 13.94 2.04
N ALA A 262 6.70 14.01 2.06
CA ALA A 262 5.95 14.71 3.10
C ALA A 262 6.24 14.12 4.49
N ALA A 263 6.27 12.80 4.62
CA ALA A 263 6.58 12.13 5.87
C ALA A 263 8.03 12.41 6.34
N LEU A 264 9.01 12.34 5.45
CA LEU A 264 10.41 12.66 5.74
C LEU A 264 10.59 14.14 6.13
N TRP A 265 9.96 15.04 5.38
CA TRP A 265 10.02 16.48 5.67
C TRP A 265 9.36 16.80 7.01
N SER A 266 8.23 16.18 7.33
CA SER A 266 7.61 16.32 8.64
C SER A 266 8.53 15.87 9.77
N ALA A 267 9.26 14.75 9.60
CA ALA A 267 10.22 14.26 10.59
C ALA A 267 11.37 15.26 10.81
N GLU A 268 11.95 15.81 9.74
CA GLU A 268 13.03 16.81 9.82
C GLU A 268 12.56 18.11 10.50
N LEU A 269 11.38 18.63 10.14
CA LEU A 269 10.82 19.84 10.75
C LEU A 269 10.41 19.61 12.22
N ALA A 270 9.98 18.39 12.57
CA ALA A 270 9.74 17.99 13.95
C ALA A 270 11.03 17.98 14.78
N ALA A 271 12.11 17.41 14.25
CA ALA A 271 13.42 17.39 14.86
C ALA A 271 14.00 18.82 15.04
N ASP A 272 13.84 19.69 14.04
CA ASP A 272 14.20 21.12 14.14
C ASP A 272 13.46 21.80 15.29
N ARG A 273 12.16 21.53 15.44
CA ARG A 273 11.37 22.11 16.55
C ARG A 273 11.87 21.65 17.92
N VAL A 274 12.33 20.41 18.06
CA VAL A 274 12.98 19.93 19.30
C VAL A 274 14.25 20.74 19.56
N ALA A 275 15.10 20.92 18.56
CA ALA A 275 16.31 21.73 18.67
C ALA A 275 16.01 23.20 19.00
N VAL A 276 14.99 23.81 18.40
CA VAL A 276 14.58 25.21 18.68
C VAL A 276 14.12 25.36 20.14
N ARG A 277 13.36 24.40 20.66
CA ARG A 277 12.85 24.44 22.03
C ARG A 277 13.99 24.50 23.05
N ASP A 278 15.06 23.76 22.80
CA ASP A 278 16.10 23.53 23.79
C ASP A 278 17.35 24.42 23.56
N CYS A 279 17.66 24.78 22.30
CA CYS A 279 18.82 25.60 21.93
C CYS A 279 18.47 27.01 21.42
N GLY A 280 17.19 27.28 21.12
CA GLY A 280 16.71 28.53 20.55
C GLY A 280 16.78 28.58 19.02
N ALA A 281 15.89 29.37 18.41
CA ALA A 281 15.75 29.45 16.96
C ALA A 281 17.03 29.90 16.24
N GLN A 282 17.74 30.87 16.80
CA GLN A 282 18.96 31.41 16.19
C GLN A 282 20.10 30.38 16.13
N ALA A 283 20.22 29.51 17.13
CA ALA A 283 21.22 28.44 17.12
C ALA A 283 20.94 27.43 15.99
N VAL A 284 19.66 27.07 15.80
CA VAL A 284 19.23 26.20 14.69
C VAL A 284 19.47 26.86 13.34
N VAL A 285 19.17 28.17 13.19
CA VAL A 285 19.42 28.88 11.93
C VAL A 285 20.91 28.91 11.57
N ARG A 286 21.79 29.16 12.55
CA ARG A 286 23.25 29.12 12.31
C ARG A 286 23.74 27.71 11.98
N ALA A 287 23.22 26.69 12.67
CA ALA A 287 23.49 25.29 12.35
C ALA A 287 23.07 24.92 10.92
N LEU A 288 21.87 25.33 10.49
CA LEU A 288 21.37 25.08 9.13
C LEU A 288 22.23 25.78 8.07
N ARG A 289 22.68 27.02 8.32
CA ARG A 289 23.58 27.73 7.41
C ARG A 289 24.95 27.05 7.29
N ALA A 290 25.54 26.65 8.43
CA ALA A 290 26.78 25.88 8.44
C ALA A 290 26.65 24.54 7.69
N SER A 291 25.47 23.90 7.73
CA SER A 291 25.22 22.66 6.99
C SER A 291 25.10 22.83 5.47
N GLN A 292 24.68 24.02 5.01
CA GLN A 292 24.48 24.30 3.58
C GLN A 292 25.80 24.36 2.80
N GLU A 293 26.89 24.70 3.48
CA GLU A 293 28.23 24.80 2.88
C GLU A 293 28.78 23.42 2.45
N GLY A 294 28.23 22.32 2.99
CA GLY A 294 28.74 20.96 2.80
C GLY A 294 28.00 20.08 1.78
N ASP A 295 26.76 20.38 1.36
CA ASP A 295 25.95 19.45 0.55
C ASP A 295 25.53 20.00 -0.83
N ARG A 296 25.84 19.22 -1.88
CA ARG A 296 25.82 19.61 -3.31
C ARG A 296 24.90 18.76 -4.21
N GLY A 297 24.07 17.87 -3.65
CA GLY A 297 23.21 17.00 -4.46
C GLY A 297 21.80 17.56 -4.69
N GLY A 298 21.37 17.78 -5.94
CA GLY A 298 19.99 18.19 -6.26
C GLY A 298 18.91 17.24 -5.70
N LEU A 299 19.23 15.94 -5.60
CA LEU A 299 18.34 14.90 -5.05
C LEU A 299 18.25 14.90 -3.52
N ALA A 300 19.13 15.61 -2.81
CA ALA A 300 19.04 15.78 -1.36
C ALA A 300 17.70 16.41 -0.93
N ARG A 301 17.15 17.26 -1.80
CA ARG A 301 15.86 17.94 -1.62
C ARG A 301 14.66 17.00 -1.48
N LEU A 302 14.77 15.75 -1.92
CA LEU A 302 13.68 14.77 -1.76
C LEU A 302 13.57 14.23 -0.34
N HIS A 303 14.68 14.16 0.41
CA HIS A 303 14.66 13.60 1.76
C HIS A 303 14.92 14.64 2.86
N HIS A 304 15.37 15.83 2.49
CA HIS A 304 15.47 16.98 3.39
C HIS A 304 14.68 18.17 2.85
N PRO A 305 13.88 18.86 3.68
CA PRO A 305 13.24 20.10 3.28
C PRO A 305 14.30 21.15 2.91
N PRO A 306 14.03 22.04 1.93
CA PRO A 306 14.93 23.12 1.58
C PRO A 306 15.31 23.97 2.81
N VAL A 307 16.59 24.35 2.93
CA VAL A 307 17.10 25.16 4.06
C VAL A 307 16.26 26.42 4.32
N PRO A 308 15.82 27.20 3.31
CA PRO A 308 14.95 28.36 3.56
C PRO A 308 13.63 28.00 4.27
N LEU A 309 13.05 26.85 3.93
CA LEU A 309 11.84 26.34 4.56
C LEU A 309 12.11 25.97 6.03
N ARG A 310 13.21 25.24 6.29
CA ARG A 310 13.64 24.85 7.65
C ARG A 310 13.90 26.09 8.52
N VAL A 311 14.62 27.08 8.00
CA VAL A 311 14.86 28.37 8.69
C VAL A 311 13.54 29.07 9.03
N ARG A 312 12.59 29.14 8.08
CA ARG A 312 11.27 29.76 8.30
C ARG A 312 10.49 29.05 9.41
N PHE A 313 10.49 27.72 9.42
CA PHE A 313 9.86 26.92 10.47
C PHE A 313 10.57 27.05 11.82
N ALA A 314 11.90 27.08 11.84
CA ALA A 314 12.68 27.25 13.06
C ALA A 314 12.38 28.60 13.74
N LEU A 315 12.32 29.68 12.97
CA LEU A 315 11.97 31.02 13.46
C LEU A 315 10.51 31.11 13.94
N ARG A 316 9.62 30.22 13.47
CA ARG A 316 8.19 30.17 13.80
C ARG A 316 7.80 28.94 14.60
N ALA A 317 8.74 28.27 15.29
CA ALA A 317 8.45 27.01 15.98
C ALA A 317 7.36 27.13 17.06
N SER A 318 7.21 28.33 17.63
CA SER A 318 6.17 28.66 18.64
C SER A 318 4.86 29.15 18.04
N ASP A 319 4.82 29.43 16.73
CA ASP A 319 3.63 29.93 16.04
C ASP A 319 2.62 28.78 15.82
N PRO A 320 1.36 28.93 16.28
CA PRO A 320 0.33 27.92 16.02
C PRO A 320 0.11 27.66 14.53
N ALA A 321 0.29 28.67 13.65
CA ALA A 321 0.12 28.49 12.21
C ALA A 321 1.18 27.54 11.62
N ALA A 322 2.44 27.65 12.05
CA ALA A 322 3.50 26.74 11.65
C ALA A 322 3.20 25.29 12.10
N GLN A 323 2.60 25.13 13.28
CA GLN A 323 2.21 23.81 13.79
C GLN A 323 1.05 23.20 13.02
N SER A 324 0.04 24.01 12.68
CA SER A 324 -1.05 23.59 11.81
C SER A 324 -0.51 23.14 10.47
N LEU A 325 0.41 23.90 9.86
CA LEU A 325 1.03 23.53 8.59
C LEU A 325 1.83 22.23 8.67
N LEU A 326 2.60 22.03 9.75
CA LEU A 326 3.34 20.77 9.96
C LEU A 326 2.39 19.56 10.12
N THR A 327 1.25 19.76 10.78
CA THR A 327 0.23 18.72 10.97
C THR A 327 -0.55 18.46 9.67
N LEU A 328 -0.75 19.50 8.85
CA LEU A 328 -1.44 19.42 7.55
C LEU A 328 -0.58 18.87 6.41
N LEU A 329 0.75 18.80 6.56
CA LEU A 329 1.65 18.41 5.47
C LEU A 329 1.28 17.04 4.87
N TRP A 330 0.92 16.07 5.72
CA TRP A 330 0.49 14.74 5.27
C TRP A 330 -0.91 14.72 4.62
N PRO A 331 -1.99 15.27 5.25
CA PRO A 331 -3.28 15.44 4.58
C PRO A 331 -3.20 16.16 3.22
N LEU A 332 -2.37 17.20 3.11
CA LEU A 332 -2.15 17.92 1.85
C LEU A 332 -1.45 17.04 0.80
N ALA A 333 -0.52 16.18 1.22
CA ALA A 333 0.12 15.21 0.33
C ALA A 333 -0.89 14.15 -0.17
N LEU A 334 -1.83 13.69 0.67
CA LEU A 334 -2.92 12.80 0.24
C LEU A 334 -3.86 13.48 -0.76
N LEU A 335 -4.21 14.74 -0.53
CA LEU A 335 -5.03 15.52 -1.45
C LEU A 335 -4.33 15.70 -2.80
N ALA A 336 -3.04 16.04 -2.79
CA ALA A 336 -2.25 16.16 -4.02
C ALA A 336 -2.06 14.82 -4.74
N LYS A 337 -1.91 13.70 -4.01
CA LYS A 337 -1.95 12.33 -4.58
C LYS A 337 -3.28 12.10 -5.31
N LEU A 338 -4.41 12.43 -4.67
CA LEU A 338 -5.73 12.28 -5.28
C LEU A 338 -5.86 13.12 -6.56
N LEU A 339 -5.42 14.38 -6.52
CA LEU A 339 -5.43 15.27 -7.69
C LEU A 339 -4.58 14.70 -8.83
N LEU A 340 -3.38 14.19 -8.54
CA LEU A 340 -2.53 13.55 -9.55
C LEU A 340 -3.19 12.31 -10.16
N ALA A 341 -3.88 11.49 -9.36
CA ALA A 341 -4.62 10.34 -9.85
C ALA A 341 -5.78 10.77 -10.78
N VAL A 342 -6.52 11.80 -10.39
CA VAL A 342 -7.61 12.39 -11.18
C VAL A 342 -7.09 12.94 -12.51
N LEU A 343 -6.03 13.76 -12.48
CA LEU A 343 -5.43 14.33 -13.69
C LEU A 343 -4.88 13.25 -14.62
N GLY A 344 -4.20 12.25 -14.06
CA GLY A 344 -3.72 11.10 -14.82
C GLY A 344 -4.85 10.30 -15.47
N ALA A 345 -5.96 10.08 -14.75
CA ALA A 345 -7.14 9.41 -15.29
C ALA A 345 -7.80 10.20 -16.42
N VAL A 346 -7.97 11.52 -16.26
CA VAL A 346 -8.49 12.39 -17.35
C VAL A 346 -7.63 12.24 -18.60
N ALA A 347 -6.31 12.42 -18.47
CA ALA A 347 -5.40 12.33 -19.60
C ALA A 347 -5.42 10.94 -20.26
N ALA A 348 -5.44 9.87 -19.45
CA ALA A 348 -5.54 8.50 -19.96
C ALA A 348 -6.85 8.27 -20.73
N TYR A 349 -8.00 8.73 -20.23
CA TYR A 349 -9.27 8.57 -20.94
C TYR A 349 -9.36 9.42 -22.22
N VAL A 350 -8.78 10.62 -22.23
CA VAL A 350 -8.66 11.42 -23.46
C VAL A 350 -7.84 10.67 -24.51
N LEU A 351 -6.72 10.06 -24.13
CA LEU A 351 -5.88 9.25 -25.04
C LEU A 351 -6.62 8.01 -25.58
N LEU A 352 -7.54 7.47 -24.80
CA LEU A 352 -8.41 6.36 -25.20
C LEU A 352 -9.62 6.81 -26.06
N GLY A 353 -9.77 8.11 -26.34
CA GLY A 353 -10.87 8.64 -27.15
C GLY A 353 -12.23 8.64 -26.46
N ALA A 354 -12.27 8.63 -25.12
CA ALA A 354 -13.52 8.70 -24.38
C ALA A 354 -14.20 10.07 -24.56
N ARG A 355 -15.53 10.09 -24.60
CA ARG A 355 -16.32 11.34 -24.68
C ARG A 355 -16.25 12.11 -23.35
N GLN A 356 -16.24 13.45 -23.42
CA GLN A 356 -16.01 14.32 -22.25
C GLN A 356 -17.00 14.09 -21.09
N ASP A 357 -18.27 13.86 -21.40
CA ASP A 357 -19.33 13.51 -20.44
C ASP A 357 -19.00 12.24 -19.66
N ARG A 358 -18.50 11.22 -20.36
CA ARG A 358 -18.05 9.97 -19.74
C ARG A 358 -16.79 10.17 -18.91
N ILE A 359 -15.81 10.92 -19.40
CA ILE A 359 -14.57 11.20 -18.66
C ILE A 359 -14.89 11.81 -17.30
N ALA A 360 -15.74 12.85 -17.28
CA ALA A 360 -16.15 13.49 -16.04
C ALA A 360 -16.78 12.48 -15.07
N GLY A 361 -17.76 11.68 -15.51
CA GLY A 361 -18.39 10.67 -14.67
C GLY A 361 -17.42 9.63 -14.08
N HIS A 362 -16.47 9.13 -14.89
CA HIS A 362 -15.51 8.11 -14.45
C HIS A 362 -14.45 8.66 -13.49
N VAL A 363 -13.89 9.82 -13.81
CA VAL A 363 -12.87 10.48 -12.98
C VAL A 363 -13.43 10.83 -11.61
N LEU A 364 -14.70 11.22 -11.58
CA LEU A 364 -15.42 11.57 -10.39
C LEU A 364 -15.79 10.36 -9.54
N GLY A 365 -16.21 9.26 -10.19
CA GLY A 365 -16.34 7.95 -9.55
C GLY A 365 -15.02 7.46 -8.96
N LEU A 366 -13.90 7.62 -9.69
CA LEU A 366 -12.56 7.29 -9.19
C LEU A 366 -12.18 8.15 -7.98
N ALA A 367 -12.44 9.45 -8.02
CA ALA A 367 -12.17 10.35 -6.91
C ALA A 367 -13.01 9.99 -5.68
N HIS A 368 -14.30 9.72 -5.87
CA HIS A 368 -15.21 9.27 -4.83
C HIS A 368 -14.73 7.95 -4.20
N ALA A 369 -14.43 6.93 -5.01
CA ALA A 369 -13.91 5.65 -4.54
C ALA A 369 -12.57 5.82 -3.80
N SER A 370 -11.69 6.71 -4.28
CA SER A 370 -10.41 6.99 -3.60
C SER A 370 -10.60 7.70 -2.26
N LEU A 371 -11.65 8.51 -2.10
CA LEU A 371 -11.98 9.17 -0.83
C LEU A 371 -12.58 8.20 0.18
N THR A 372 -13.52 7.35 -0.26
CA THR A 372 -14.28 6.48 0.64
C THR A 372 -13.59 5.16 0.95
N ALA A 373 -12.87 4.59 -0.02
CA ALA A 373 -12.27 3.26 0.09
C ALA A 373 -10.75 3.27 0.39
N ASP A 374 -10.02 4.39 0.21
CA ASP A 374 -8.60 4.44 0.57
C ASP A 374 -8.46 4.52 2.12
N PRO A 375 -7.93 3.49 2.79
CA PRO A 375 -7.76 3.50 4.25
C PRO A 375 -6.84 4.62 4.74
N ALA A 376 -6.04 5.22 3.86
CA ALA A 376 -5.15 6.33 4.22
C ALA A 376 -5.90 7.55 4.77
N TRP A 377 -7.10 7.87 4.26
CA TRP A 377 -7.88 9.01 4.74
C TRP A 377 -8.39 8.78 6.16
N TRP A 378 -8.96 7.61 6.42
CA TRP A 378 -9.44 7.20 7.74
C TRP A 378 -8.31 7.11 8.76
N ALA A 379 -7.19 6.50 8.39
CA ALA A 379 -6.01 6.40 9.25
C ALA A 379 -5.43 7.78 9.58
N THR A 380 -5.40 8.69 8.60
CA THR A 380 -4.98 10.09 8.80
C THR A 380 -5.88 10.81 9.78
N LEU A 381 -7.20 10.73 9.59
CA LEU A 381 -8.17 11.33 10.52
C LEU A 381 -8.01 10.78 11.93
N ALA A 382 -7.90 9.46 12.08
CA ALA A 382 -7.69 8.80 13.38
C ALA A 382 -6.40 9.29 14.06
N VAL A 383 -5.28 9.37 13.32
CA VAL A 383 -4.01 9.87 13.87
C VAL A 383 -4.13 11.33 14.30
N VAL A 384 -4.72 12.21 13.50
CA VAL A 384 -4.93 13.62 13.90
C VAL A 384 -5.79 13.72 15.17
N LEU A 385 -6.87 12.94 15.27
CA LEU A 385 -7.76 13.02 16.44
C LEU A 385 -7.14 12.42 17.71
N LEU A 386 -6.40 11.32 17.58
CA LEU A 386 -5.93 10.52 18.73
C LEU A 386 -4.49 10.86 19.15
N TRP A 387 -3.67 11.45 18.29
CA TRP A 387 -2.26 11.69 18.62
C TRP A 387 -2.02 12.68 19.79
N PRO A 388 -2.79 13.78 19.93
CA PRO A 388 -2.64 14.68 21.08
C PRO A 388 -2.88 13.97 22.42
N THR A 389 -3.82 13.02 22.47
CA THR A 389 -4.13 12.27 23.70
C THR A 389 -3.07 11.20 23.96
N ALA A 390 -2.58 10.52 22.92
CA ALA A 390 -1.49 9.55 23.01
C ALA A 390 -0.18 10.19 23.53
N THR A 391 0.17 11.38 23.06
CA THR A 391 1.38 12.09 23.51
C THR A 391 1.25 12.63 24.93
N ALA A 392 0.07 13.16 25.30
CA ALA A 392 -0.20 13.61 26.67
C ALA A 392 -0.13 12.45 27.69
N THR A 393 -0.69 11.28 27.34
CA THR A 393 -0.63 10.09 28.21
C THR A 393 0.78 9.54 28.32
N ALA A 394 1.53 9.46 27.22
CA ALA A 394 2.92 9.01 27.21
C ALA A 394 3.83 9.93 28.03
N THR A 395 3.68 11.26 27.92
CA THR A 395 4.44 12.22 28.71
C THR A 395 4.11 12.13 30.20
N ALA A 396 2.83 11.99 30.56
CA ALA A 396 2.41 11.76 31.94
C ALA A 396 2.95 10.43 32.52
N ALA A 397 2.99 9.36 31.72
CA ALA A 397 3.59 8.09 32.11
C ALA A 397 5.10 8.21 32.37
N ARG A 398 5.85 8.88 31.47
CA ARG A 398 7.30 9.12 31.65
C ARG A 398 7.59 9.99 32.89
N ALA A 399 6.78 11.02 33.13
CA ALA A 399 6.92 11.85 34.32
C ALA A 399 6.70 11.04 35.62
N ARG A 400 5.69 10.15 35.64
CA ARG A 400 5.44 9.22 36.76
C ARG A 400 6.60 8.23 36.95
N ALA A 401 7.12 7.66 35.87
CA ALA A 401 8.26 6.74 35.92
C ALA A 401 9.52 7.42 36.48
N ARG A 402 9.81 8.66 36.07
CA ARG A 402 10.93 9.46 36.61
C ARG A 402 10.78 9.70 38.12
N ARG A 403 9.59 10.09 38.59
CA ARG A 403 9.32 10.30 40.03
C ARG A 403 9.48 9.01 40.85
N ARG A 404 9.12 7.85 40.30
CA ARG A 404 9.31 6.55 40.97
C ARG A 404 10.78 6.10 40.98
N GLY A 405 11.52 6.33 39.90
CA GLY A 405 12.94 5.96 39.79
C GLY A 405 13.85 6.77 40.69
N THR A 406 13.54 8.05 40.93
CA THR A 406 14.34 8.93 41.81
C THR A 406 14.23 8.60 43.30
N GLY A 407 13.26 7.77 43.73
CA GLY A 407 13.09 7.35 45.13
C GLY A 407 13.95 6.16 45.55
N LYS A 408 14.53 5.42 44.60
CA LYS A 408 15.59 4.44 44.88
C LYS A 408 16.93 5.14 44.75
N THR A 409 17.18 6.15 45.57
CA THR A 409 18.56 6.43 45.97
C THR A 409 19.07 5.11 46.54
N PHE A 410 20.04 4.53 45.83
CA PHE A 410 20.91 3.48 46.35
C PHE A 410 21.55 4.09 47.60
N THR A 411 20.91 3.96 48.75
CA THR A 411 21.59 4.09 50.03
C THR A 411 22.54 2.91 50.03
N THR A 412 23.79 3.20 49.65
CA THR A 412 24.94 2.37 49.94
C THR A 412 24.78 1.86 51.37
N PRO A 413 24.84 0.55 51.64
CA PRO A 413 24.62 0.02 52.98
C PRO A 413 25.79 0.47 53.87
N ALA A 414 25.62 1.63 54.52
CA ALA A 414 26.42 1.99 55.66
C ALA A 414 25.93 1.14 56.82
N ALA A 415 26.79 0.23 57.28
CA ALA A 415 26.60 -0.60 58.44
C ALA A 415 26.21 0.25 59.65
N ALA A 416 25.02 0.03 60.22
CA ALA A 416 24.69 0.41 61.59
C ALA A 416 23.46 -0.36 62.07
N THR A 417 23.73 -1.33 62.93
CA THR A 417 22.85 -1.91 63.95
C THR A 417 22.09 -0.84 64.74
N ALA A 418 20.74 -0.85 64.69
CA ALA A 418 19.86 -0.27 65.70
C ALA A 418 18.42 -0.83 65.56
N PRO A 419 17.63 -0.87 66.66
CA PRO A 419 16.55 -1.85 66.84
C PRO A 419 15.17 -1.36 66.36
N ALA A 420 14.31 -2.37 66.20
CA ALA A 420 12.92 -2.33 65.80
C ALA A 420 12.07 -1.29 66.55
N ALA A 421 11.39 -0.42 65.80
CA ALA A 421 10.27 0.36 66.31
C ALA A 421 9.12 0.41 65.29
N ALA A 422 8.00 -0.17 65.73
CA ALA A 422 6.60 0.07 65.35
C ALA A 422 6.25 0.30 63.87
N THR A 423 5.80 -0.77 63.23
CA THR A 423 5.06 -0.80 61.96
C THR A 423 3.71 -0.09 62.11
N VAL A 424 3.54 1.10 61.54
CA VAL A 424 2.23 1.74 61.38
C VAL A 424 1.58 1.24 60.08
N PRO A 425 0.34 0.71 60.11
CA PRO A 425 -0.33 0.22 58.91
C PRO A 425 -0.70 1.40 58.00
N ALA A 426 -0.14 1.41 56.78
CA ALA A 426 -0.51 2.36 55.74
C ALA A 426 -1.93 2.06 55.24
N ALA A 427 -2.85 2.99 55.47
CA ALA A 427 -4.22 2.90 55.00
C ALA A 427 -4.28 2.79 53.45
N PRO A 428 -5.20 1.99 52.91
CA PRO A 428 -5.35 1.81 51.46
C PRO A 428 -5.84 3.12 50.84
N ALA A 429 -4.96 3.80 50.10
CA ALA A 429 -5.33 4.96 49.30
C ALA A 429 -6.32 4.51 48.21
N ALA A 430 -7.60 4.86 48.40
CA ALA A 430 -8.67 4.62 47.45
C ALA A 430 -8.28 5.19 46.08
N LEU A 431 -8.16 4.31 45.09
CA LEU A 431 -7.95 4.65 43.68
C LEU A 431 -9.25 5.22 43.11
N SER A 432 -9.51 6.50 43.35
CA SER A 432 -10.58 7.23 42.67
C SER A 432 -10.29 7.22 41.17
N ALA A 433 -11.16 6.60 40.37
CA ALA A 433 -11.07 6.62 38.92
C ALA A 433 -11.08 8.08 38.44
N PRO A 434 -10.12 8.52 37.60
CA PRO A 434 -10.08 9.89 37.13
C PRO A 434 -11.34 10.16 36.29
N ALA A 435 -12.19 11.06 36.77
CA ALA A 435 -13.35 11.55 36.02
C ALA A 435 -12.91 11.95 34.60
N ALA A 436 -13.63 11.44 33.59
CA ALA A 436 -13.32 11.66 32.18
C ALA A 436 -13.47 13.16 31.82
N ARG A 437 -12.42 13.95 32.05
CA ARG A 437 -12.35 15.33 31.58
C ARG A 437 -12.30 15.31 30.05
N ALA A 438 -13.28 15.95 29.41
CA ALA A 438 -13.29 16.15 27.97
C ALA A 438 -11.97 16.79 27.53
N VAL A 439 -11.15 16.03 26.80
CA VAL A 439 -9.86 16.51 26.30
C VAL A 439 -10.15 17.44 25.13
N ARG A 440 -9.98 18.75 25.34
CA ARG A 440 -10.09 19.73 24.24
C ARG A 440 -8.94 19.48 23.25
N LEU A 441 -9.30 19.18 22.01
CA LEU A 441 -8.34 19.00 20.93
C LEU A 441 -7.57 20.32 20.71
N PRO A 442 -6.23 20.31 20.65
CA PRO A 442 -5.47 21.53 20.38
C PRO A 442 -5.87 22.13 19.01
N ARG A 443 -5.95 23.46 18.92
CA ARG A 443 -6.29 24.18 17.67
C ARG A 443 -5.61 23.66 16.40
N PRO A 444 -4.28 23.40 16.35
CA PRO A 444 -3.65 22.91 15.12
C PRO A 444 -4.17 21.53 14.69
N TYR A 445 -4.55 20.67 15.65
CA TYR A 445 -5.13 19.37 15.39
C TYR A 445 -6.59 19.45 14.95
N ALA A 446 -7.37 20.37 15.53
CA ALA A 446 -8.74 20.62 15.09
C ALA A 446 -8.76 21.07 13.63
N LEU A 447 -7.91 22.04 13.26
CA LEU A 447 -7.77 22.48 11.87
C LEU A 447 -7.29 21.36 10.95
N ALA A 448 -6.31 20.56 11.39
CA ALA A 448 -5.82 19.45 10.60
C ALA A 448 -6.83 18.31 10.41
N ALA A 449 -7.80 18.16 11.34
CA ALA A 449 -8.85 17.15 11.24
C ALA A 449 -9.98 17.59 10.29
N LEU A 450 -10.20 18.90 10.12
CA LEU A 450 -11.23 19.43 9.23
C LEU A 450 -11.02 18.98 7.78
N LEU A 451 -9.78 18.98 7.28
CA LEU A 451 -9.50 18.61 5.89
C LEU A 451 -9.88 17.15 5.56
N PRO A 452 -9.30 16.12 6.21
CA PRO A 452 -9.68 14.73 5.96
C PRO A 452 -11.15 14.46 6.34
N GLY A 453 -11.67 15.09 7.41
CA GLY A 453 -13.07 14.94 7.80
C GLY A 453 -14.05 15.47 6.75
N LEU A 454 -13.80 16.66 6.20
CA LEU A 454 -14.62 17.26 5.14
C LEU A 454 -14.54 16.42 3.86
N LEU A 455 -13.35 15.97 3.48
CA LEU A 455 -13.16 15.13 2.29
C LEU A 455 -13.88 13.78 2.40
N LEU A 456 -13.85 13.16 3.58
CA LEU A 456 -14.60 11.94 3.85
C LEU A 456 -16.12 12.19 3.83
N LEU A 457 -16.58 13.29 4.43
CA LEU A 457 -18.00 13.68 4.39
C LEU A 457 -18.48 13.96 2.95
N LEU A 458 -17.68 14.63 2.13
CA LEU A 458 -17.96 14.82 0.70
C LEU A 458 -18.00 13.46 -0.03
N GLY A 459 -17.16 12.52 0.39
CA GLY A 459 -17.19 11.14 -0.07
C GLY A 459 -18.46 10.37 0.33
N THR A 460 -19.17 10.73 1.41
CA THR A 460 -20.42 10.03 1.78
C THR A 460 -21.67 10.60 1.14
N LEU A 461 -21.58 11.75 0.45
CA LEU A 461 -22.72 12.30 -0.27
C LEU A 461 -23.11 11.35 -1.42
N PRO A 462 -24.41 11.10 -1.66
CA PRO A 462 -24.84 10.26 -2.78
C PRO A 462 -24.50 10.96 -4.10
N TRP A 463 -23.56 10.37 -4.84
CA TRP A 463 -23.29 10.75 -6.22
C TRP A 463 -24.33 10.06 -7.11
N GLY A 464 -24.98 10.83 -8.00
CA GLY A 464 -26.17 10.41 -8.74
C GLY A 464 -26.05 9.07 -9.49
N PRO A 465 -27.18 8.43 -9.80
CA PRO A 465 -27.21 7.08 -10.39
C PRO A 465 -26.64 7.11 -11.81
N GLY A 466 -25.64 6.26 -12.13
CA GLY A 466 -25.46 5.83 -13.53
C GLY A 466 -24.07 5.66 -14.14
N THR A 467 -22.94 5.64 -13.42
CA THR A 467 -21.61 5.59 -14.10
C THR A 467 -20.79 4.32 -13.93
N GLY A 468 -21.32 3.25 -13.34
CA GLY A 468 -20.56 2.01 -13.14
C GLY A 468 -21.02 0.87 -14.04
N GLN A 469 -20.45 0.72 -15.25
CA GLN A 469 -19.89 -0.57 -15.74
C GLN A 469 -19.45 -0.63 -17.21
N ASP A 470 -19.86 0.26 -18.11
CA ASP A 470 -19.57 0.08 -19.55
C ASP A 470 -18.36 0.91 -20.05
N LEU A 471 -17.15 0.48 -19.70
CA LEU A 471 -15.89 1.14 -20.08
C LEU A 471 -15.39 0.76 -21.49
N PHE A 472 -15.89 -0.32 -22.06
CA PHE A 472 -15.57 -0.71 -23.44
C PHE A 472 -16.84 -0.54 -24.28
N PRO A 473 -16.87 0.38 -25.26
CA PRO A 473 -17.87 0.26 -26.30
C PRO A 473 -17.67 -1.12 -26.92
N ASP A 474 -18.73 -1.92 -26.88
CA ASP A 474 -18.79 -3.21 -27.56
C ASP A 474 -18.52 -2.92 -29.04
N ASP A 475 -17.27 -3.10 -29.49
CA ASP A 475 -16.77 -2.77 -30.84
C ASP A 475 -17.41 -3.66 -31.93
N ARG A 476 -18.38 -4.48 -31.52
CA ARG A 476 -19.22 -5.32 -32.38
C ARG A 476 -20.33 -4.55 -33.10
N ARG A 477 -20.52 -3.24 -32.86
CA ARG A 477 -21.55 -2.46 -33.57
C ARG A 477 -21.20 -2.03 -35.01
N ASN A 478 -20.04 -2.39 -35.55
CA ASN A 478 -19.69 -2.06 -36.93
C ASN A 478 -19.93 -3.17 -37.97
N THR A 479 -20.69 -4.21 -37.64
CA THR A 479 -21.22 -5.13 -38.66
C THR A 479 -22.73 -5.32 -38.49
N HIS A 480 -23.47 -4.75 -39.44
CA HIS A 480 -24.91 -4.88 -39.72
C HIS A 480 -25.88 -3.75 -39.28
N LEU A 481 -26.52 -3.18 -40.32
CA LEU A 481 -27.80 -2.46 -40.42
C LEU A 481 -27.75 -0.93 -40.22
N SER A 482 -27.84 -0.11 -41.27
CA SER A 482 -28.98 0.21 -42.16
C SER A 482 -30.21 0.80 -41.47
N ALA A 483 -30.67 1.91 -42.07
CA ALA A 483 -31.95 2.62 -41.93
C ALA A 483 -32.04 3.73 -40.87
N THR A 484 -31.82 4.95 -41.35
CA THR A 484 -32.49 6.18 -40.94
C THR A 484 -34.00 5.96 -40.75
N ALA A 485 -34.52 6.18 -39.55
CA ALA A 485 -35.94 6.36 -39.29
C ALA A 485 -36.18 7.79 -38.76
N PRO A 486 -37.21 8.50 -39.23
CA PRO A 486 -37.47 9.87 -38.83
C PRO A 486 -38.08 9.96 -37.43
N GLU A 487 -37.69 11.03 -36.75
CA GLU A 487 -38.17 11.49 -35.45
C GLU A 487 -39.67 11.81 -35.52
N ARG A 488 -40.50 11.04 -34.81
CA ARG A 488 -41.95 11.27 -34.69
C ARG A 488 -42.28 11.76 -33.29
N GLU A 489 -43.05 12.84 -33.23
CA GLU A 489 -43.60 13.49 -32.05
C GLU A 489 -44.22 12.52 -31.04
N ARG A 490 -43.97 12.81 -29.76
CA ARG A 490 -44.47 12.11 -28.58
C ARG A 490 -45.96 12.41 -28.34
N PRO A 491 -46.85 11.41 -28.32
CA PRO A 491 -48.16 11.52 -27.68
C PRO A 491 -48.04 11.28 -26.17
N ASP A 492 -48.99 11.84 -25.44
CA ASP A 492 -49.09 11.87 -23.97
C ASP A 492 -48.87 10.50 -23.29
N ALA A 493 -48.04 10.55 -22.23
CA ALA A 493 -47.54 9.39 -21.50
C ALA A 493 -48.61 8.76 -20.59
N THR A 494 -49.26 7.73 -21.10
CA THR A 494 -49.80 6.67 -20.23
C THR A 494 -48.63 5.94 -19.57
N SER A 495 -48.62 5.87 -18.23
CA SER A 495 -47.54 5.27 -17.45
C SER A 495 -47.42 3.77 -17.78
N THR A 496 -46.54 3.43 -18.71
CA THR A 496 -46.27 2.03 -19.03
C THR A 496 -45.53 1.43 -17.82
N PRO A 497 -46.04 0.37 -17.18
CA PRO A 497 -45.39 -0.23 -16.02
C PRO A 497 -43.99 -0.70 -16.39
N CYS A 498 -43.02 -0.42 -15.52
CA CYS A 498 -41.63 -0.77 -15.75
C CYS A 498 -41.49 -2.29 -15.95
N PRO A 499 -40.61 -2.74 -16.87
CA PRO A 499 -40.43 -4.17 -17.12
C PRO A 499 -40.00 -4.87 -15.84
N GLY A 500 -40.71 -5.93 -15.46
CA GLY A 500 -40.41 -6.69 -14.25
C GLY A 500 -38.99 -7.27 -14.29
N ALA A 501 -38.33 -7.32 -13.13
CA ALA A 501 -36.97 -7.83 -12.93
C ALA A 501 -36.84 -9.36 -13.08
N GLY A 502 -37.75 -10.01 -13.81
CA GLY A 502 -37.71 -11.45 -14.03
C GLY A 502 -36.48 -11.86 -14.86
N PRO A 503 -35.91 -13.06 -14.60
CA PRO A 503 -34.76 -13.55 -15.34
C PRO A 503 -35.06 -13.61 -16.84
N PRO A 504 -34.05 -13.40 -17.69
CA PRO A 504 -34.23 -13.51 -19.13
C PRO A 504 -34.63 -14.94 -19.52
N PRO A 505 -35.27 -15.14 -20.69
CA PRO A 505 -35.54 -16.49 -21.19
C PRO A 505 -34.25 -17.31 -21.29
N ALA A 506 -34.38 -18.64 -21.27
CA ALA A 506 -33.23 -19.51 -21.40
C ALA A 506 -32.53 -19.24 -22.75
N PRO A 507 -31.23 -18.89 -22.77
CA PRO A 507 -30.53 -18.64 -24.01
C PRO A 507 -30.54 -19.86 -24.93
N ALA A 508 -30.46 -19.62 -26.24
CA ALA A 508 -30.33 -20.65 -27.26
C ALA A 508 -28.89 -21.20 -27.30
N ARG A 509 -28.73 -22.42 -27.84
CA ARG A 509 -27.42 -23.03 -28.06
C ARG A 509 -26.63 -22.13 -29.03
N PRO A 510 -25.35 -21.81 -28.76
CA PRO A 510 -24.54 -21.04 -29.68
C PRO A 510 -24.47 -21.69 -31.07
N PRO A 511 -24.66 -20.93 -32.16
CA PRO A 511 -24.51 -21.44 -33.51
C PRO A 511 -23.04 -21.82 -33.79
N GLY A 512 -22.83 -22.79 -34.68
CA GLY A 512 -21.48 -23.19 -35.12
C GLY A 512 -20.69 -24.06 -34.14
N LEU A 513 -21.30 -24.50 -33.02
CA LEU A 513 -20.65 -25.48 -32.15
C LEU A 513 -20.46 -26.80 -32.89
N PRO A 514 -19.26 -27.40 -32.83
CA PRO A 514 -19.07 -28.74 -33.38
C PRO A 514 -20.01 -29.72 -32.68
N THR A 515 -20.49 -30.71 -33.42
CA THR A 515 -21.27 -31.82 -32.89
C THR A 515 -20.49 -33.12 -33.08
N PHE A 516 -20.74 -34.11 -32.24
CA PHE A 516 -20.30 -35.47 -32.59
C PHE A 516 -21.17 -35.96 -33.75
N GLY A 517 -20.56 -36.19 -34.91
CA GLY A 517 -21.26 -36.68 -36.10
C GLY A 517 -22.02 -37.98 -35.84
N ALA A 518 -23.04 -38.24 -36.65
CA ALA A 518 -23.84 -39.47 -36.57
C ALA A 518 -22.93 -40.72 -36.64
N LEU A 519 -23.25 -41.73 -35.83
CA LEU A 519 -22.51 -43.00 -35.86
C LEU A 519 -22.84 -43.75 -37.16
N PRO A 520 -21.83 -44.22 -37.91
CA PRO A 520 -22.07 -45.08 -39.07
C PRO A 520 -22.88 -46.31 -38.66
N GLY A 521 -24.00 -46.57 -39.33
CA GLY A 521 -24.87 -47.72 -39.08
C GLY A 521 -25.83 -47.59 -37.89
N ALA A 522 -25.89 -46.44 -37.20
CA ALA A 522 -26.91 -46.22 -36.18
C ALA A 522 -28.25 -45.84 -36.83
N SER A 523 -29.31 -46.59 -36.50
CA SER A 523 -30.68 -46.22 -36.90
C SER A 523 -31.11 -44.96 -36.15
N THR A 524 -31.21 -43.84 -36.87
CA THR A 524 -31.75 -42.58 -36.34
C THR A 524 -33.23 -42.77 -35.99
N GLY A 525 -33.59 -42.65 -34.71
CA GLY A 525 -34.99 -42.58 -34.27
C GLY A 525 -35.45 -43.66 -33.29
N THR A 526 -34.64 -44.70 -33.04
CA THR A 526 -34.96 -45.70 -32.01
C THR A 526 -34.14 -45.40 -30.76
N ALA A 527 -34.80 -45.21 -29.62
CA ALA A 527 -34.13 -45.04 -28.33
C ALA A 527 -33.06 -46.15 -28.19
N ALA A 528 -31.82 -45.75 -27.91
CA ALA A 528 -30.69 -46.68 -27.87
C ALA A 528 -31.01 -47.86 -26.94
N ALA A 529 -30.80 -49.08 -27.41
CA ALA A 529 -31.12 -50.28 -26.66
C ALA A 529 -30.52 -50.21 -25.23
N PRO A 530 -31.29 -50.65 -24.20
CA PRO A 530 -30.80 -50.68 -22.83
C PRO A 530 -29.52 -51.51 -22.75
N LEU A 531 -28.62 -51.12 -21.85
CA LEU A 531 -27.36 -51.85 -21.67
C LEU A 531 -27.67 -53.24 -21.09
N PRO A 532 -27.07 -54.32 -21.63
CA PRO A 532 -27.26 -55.66 -21.09
C PRO A 532 -26.67 -55.83 -19.68
N ASP A 533 -25.67 -55.03 -19.32
CA ASP A 533 -24.86 -55.19 -18.10
C ASP A 533 -24.98 -53.97 -17.16
N GLY A 534 -25.98 -53.98 -16.27
CA GLY A 534 -26.03 -53.14 -15.05
C GLY A 534 -25.66 -51.64 -15.21
N ALA A 535 -25.38 -50.99 -14.08
CA ALA A 535 -24.78 -49.65 -14.08
C ALA A 535 -23.25 -49.80 -14.10
N ARG A 536 -22.57 -49.07 -14.98
CA ARG A 536 -21.10 -49.06 -15.08
C ARG A 536 -20.55 -47.74 -14.55
N THR A 537 -19.52 -47.81 -13.72
CA THR A 537 -18.90 -46.63 -13.12
C THR A 537 -17.48 -46.44 -13.63
N PHE A 538 -17.14 -45.20 -13.98
CA PHE A 538 -15.83 -44.81 -14.46
C PHE A 538 -15.29 -43.65 -13.63
N ARG A 539 -13.97 -43.56 -13.52
CA ARG A 539 -13.26 -42.41 -12.97
C ARG A 539 -12.40 -41.77 -14.05
N THR A 540 -12.36 -40.44 -14.11
CA THR A 540 -11.41 -39.75 -15.00
C THR A 540 -9.98 -40.10 -14.60
N ALA A 541 -9.23 -40.74 -15.50
CA ALA A 541 -7.83 -41.09 -15.30
C ALA A 541 -6.89 -39.96 -15.76
N ALA A 542 -7.18 -39.39 -16.92
CA ALA A 542 -6.40 -38.29 -17.49
C ALA A 542 -7.25 -37.39 -18.40
N ILE A 543 -6.85 -36.13 -18.51
CA ILE A 543 -7.33 -35.20 -19.54
C ILE A 543 -6.29 -35.22 -20.65
N VAL A 544 -6.67 -35.71 -21.83
CA VAL A 544 -5.79 -35.82 -22.99
C VAL A 544 -5.67 -34.47 -23.70
N SER A 545 -6.79 -33.74 -23.82
CA SER A 545 -6.81 -32.40 -24.40
C SER A 545 -7.95 -31.55 -23.84
N ALA A 546 -7.75 -30.22 -23.83
CA ALA A 546 -8.74 -29.21 -23.49
C ALA A 546 -8.59 -28.04 -24.47
N GLU A 547 -9.41 -28.03 -25.51
CA GLU A 547 -9.42 -27.02 -26.57
C GLU A 547 -10.52 -25.99 -26.28
N THR A 548 -10.17 -24.71 -26.30
CA THR A 548 -11.14 -23.63 -26.12
C THR A 548 -11.73 -23.27 -27.48
N LEU A 549 -13.05 -23.39 -27.60
CA LEU A 549 -13.79 -23.04 -28.81
C LEU A 549 -14.29 -21.59 -28.75
N SER A 550 -14.73 -21.14 -27.58
CA SER A 550 -15.03 -19.73 -27.27
C SER A 550 -14.79 -19.43 -25.79
N GLY A 551 -14.40 -18.20 -25.46
CA GLY A 551 -14.07 -17.76 -24.10
C GLY A 551 -12.57 -17.83 -23.76
N SER A 552 -12.23 -17.68 -22.48
CA SER A 552 -10.83 -17.70 -22.02
C SER A 552 -10.28 -19.13 -21.90
N PRO A 553 -9.03 -19.40 -22.32
CA PRO A 553 -8.36 -20.69 -22.13
C PRO A 553 -8.31 -21.17 -20.67
N GLN A 554 -8.19 -20.22 -19.73
CA GLN A 554 -8.14 -20.54 -18.31
C GLN A 554 -9.40 -21.28 -17.85
N TRP A 555 -10.56 -20.92 -18.41
CA TRP A 555 -11.81 -21.55 -18.05
C TRP A 555 -11.90 -23.01 -18.51
N ALA A 556 -11.33 -23.33 -19.67
CA ALA A 556 -11.25 -24.71 -20.15
C ALA A 556 -10.35 -25.57 -19.25
N GLN A 557 -9.24 -25.00 -18.80
CA GLN A 557 -8.33 -25.63 -17.86
C GLN A 557 -8.99 -25.84 -16.49
N ASP A 558 -9.63 -24.81 -15.95
CA ASP A 558 -10.40 -24.83 -14.70
C ASP A 558 -11.53 -25.88 -14.68
N PHE A 559 -12.20 -26.05 -15.83
CA PHE A 559 -13.22 -27.08 -15.97
C PHE A 559 -12.59 -28.47 -16.08
N GLY A 560 -11.53 -28.60 -16.86
CA GLY A 560 -10.74 -29.82 -16.96
C GLY A 560 -10.27 -30.30 -15.59
N ASP A 561 -9.63 -29.44 -14.80
CA ASP A 561 -9.08 -29.78 -13.49
C ASP A 561 -10.18 -30.28 -12.52
N ARG A 562 -11.38 -29.73 -12.60
CA ARG A 562 -12.55 -30.24 -11.86
C ARG A 562 -12.99 -31.62 -12.32
N LEU A 563 -12.84 -31.95 -13.60
CA LEU A 563 -13.17 -33.27 -14.14
C LEU A 563 -12.17 -34.36 -13.76
N ARG A 564 -10.94 -34.02 -13.33
CA ARG A 564 -9.92 -35.03 -12.93
C ARG A 564 -10.38 -35.91 -11.76
N ALA A 565 -11.22 -35.38 -10.89
CA ALA A 565 -11.75 -36.12 -9.74
C ALA A 565 -13.14 -36.73 -10.00
N THR A 566 -13.74 -36.48 -11.18
CA THR A 566 -15.13 -36.84 -11.45
C THR A 566 -15.32 -38.34 -11.66
N ARG A 567 -16.36 -38.86 -11.01
CA ARG A 567 -16.92 -40.18 -11.27
C ARG A 567 -18.08 -40.06 -12.25
N TRP A 568 -18.03 -40.89 -13.28
CA TRP A 568 -19.07 -41.02 -14.30
C TRP A 568 -19.82 -42.33 -14.09
N THR A 569 -21.14 -42.32 -14.17
CA THR A 569 -21.97 -43.53 -14.05
C THR A 569 -22.87 -43.62 -15.27
N LEU A 570 -22.67 -44.69 -16.04
CA LEU A 570 -23.53 -45.07 -17.16
C LEU A 570 -24.61 -46.02 -16.63
N HIS A 571 -25.84 -45.55 -16.61
CA HIS A 571 -27.01 -46.27 -16.09
C HIS A 571 -27.59 -47.23 -17.14
N PRO A 572 -28.30 -48.30 -16.73
CA PRO A 572 -28.93 -49.25 -17.66
C PRO A 572 -29.88 -48.60 -18.65
N ASP A 573 -30.53 -47.50 -18.24
CA ASP A 573 -31.46 -46.70 -19.04
C ASP A 573 -30.79 -45.79 -20.07
N GLY A 574 -29.46 -45.89 -20.22
CA GLY A 574 -28.69 -45.10 -21.18
C GLY A 574 -28.39 -43.68 -20.72
N ARG A 575 -28.65 -43.31 -19.45
CA ARG A 575 -28.18 -42.03 -18.90
C ARG A 575 -26.72 -42.12 -18.49
N LEU A 576 -25.97 -41.05 -18.73
CA LEU A 576 -24.62 -40.84 -18.22
C LEU A 576 -24.63 -39.66 -17.24
N THR A 577 -24.34 -39.94 -15.96
CA THR A 577 -24.30 -38.92 -14.90
C THR A 577 -22.87 -38.73 -14.40
N ALA A 578 -22.52 -37.49 -14.05
CA ALA A 578 -21.30 -37.17 -13.34
C ALA A 578 -21.61 -36.76 -11.90
N ASP A 579 -20.72 -37.08 -10.95
CA ASP A 579 -20.83 -36.65 -9.54
C ASP A 579 -20.53 -35.16 -9.30
N THR A 580 -20.32 -34.38 -10.37
CA THR A 580 -20.16 -32.93 -10.31
C THR A 580 -21.44 -32.20 -10.71
N ALA A 581 -21.87 -31.26 -9.87
CA ALA A 581 -23.05 -30.44 -10.11
C ALA A 581 -22.95 -29.51 -11.34
N ARG A 582 -21.84 -29.49 -12.08
CA ARG A 582 -21.67 -28.64 -13.28
C ARG A 582 -21.91 -29.36 -14.61
N VAL A 583 -22.10 -30.67 -14.59
CA VAL A 583 -22.40 -31.49 -15.77
C VAL A 583 -23.90 -31.80 -15.78
N PRO A 584 -24.65 -31.51 -16.87
CA PRO A 584 -26.03 -31.95 -16.98
C PRO A 584 -26.11 -33.48 -17.03
N VAL A 585 -27.25 -34.06 -16.65
CA VAL A 585 -27.53 -35.46 -16.95
C VAL A 585 -27.53 -35.63 -18.47
N LEU A 586 -26.74 -36.57 -18.97
CA LEU A 586 -26.61 -36.82 -20.40
C LEU A 586 -27.45 -38.04 -20.78
N HIS A 587 -28.23 -37.93 -21.85
CA HIS A 587 -29.10 -38.98 -22.36
C HIS A 587 -28.52 -39.57 -23.64
N SER A 588 -28.52 -40.89 -23.75
CA SER A 588 -28.02 -41.58 -24.94
C SER A 588 -28.88 -41.25 -26.15
N THR A 589 -28.29 -40.70 -27.20
CA THR A 589 -28.97 -40.35 -28.46
C THR A 589 -28.74 -41.38 -29.56
N ALA A 590 -27.59 -42.04 -29.56
CA ALA A 590 -27.24 -43.12 -30.48
C ALA A 590 -26.22 -44.05 -29.82
N ALA A 591 -26.24 -45.33 -30.19
CA ALA A 591 -25.26 -46.30 -29.74
C ALA A 591 -24.96 -47.31 -30.86
N ASN A 592 -23.70 -47.74 -30.93
CA ASN A 592 -23.30 -48.98 -31.56
C ASN A 592 -22.53 -49.84 -30.53
N THR A 593 -21.90 -50.92 -30.96
CA THR A 593 -21.23 -51.88 -30.06
C THR A 593 -20.13 -51.26 -29.20
N THR A 594 -19.40 -50.26 -29.70
CA THR A 594 -18.24 -49.69 -29.01
C THR A 594 -18.39 -48.21 -28.68
N THR A 595 -19.36 -47.51 -29.24
CA THR A 595 -19.53 -46.06 -29.11
C THR A 595 -20.96 -45.69 -28.76
N ARG A 596 -21.11 -44.80 -27.79
CA ARG A 596 -22.40 -44.19 -27.42
C ARG A 596 -22.29 -42.67 -27.44
N LEU A 597 -23.25 -42.02 -28.10
CA LEU A 597 -23.41 -40.57 -28.13
C LEU A 597 -24.43 -40.14 -27.10
N PHE A 598 -24.18 -39.00 -26.46
CA PHE A 598 -25.08 -38.43 -25.48
C PHE A 598 -25.25 -36.93 -25.70
N ASP A 599 -26.41 -36.42 -25.30
CA ASP A 599 -26.68 -35.00 -25.18
C ASP A 599 -27.27 -34.66 -23.81
N GLY A 600 -27.09 -33.42 -23.37
CA GLY A 600 -27.67 -32.95 -22.12
C GLY A 600 -27.75 -31.44 -22.05
N ARG A 601 -28.79 -30.97 -21.37
CA ARG A 601 -29.05 -29.55 -21.17
C ARG A 601 -29.42 -29.29 -19.71
N ARG A 602 -28.85 -28.22 -19.14
CA ARG A 602 -29.25 -27.71 -17.83
C ARG A 602 -29.39 -26.19 -17.88
N THR A 603 -30.51 -25.70 -17.37
CA THR A 603 -30.79 -24.27 -17.23
C THR A 603 -30.86 -23.93 -15.74
N THR A 604 -30.05 -22.99 -15.29
CA THR A 604 -30.10 -22.43 -13.93
C THR A 604 -30.53 -20.97 -14.01
N ARG A 605 -31.56 -20.60 -13.24
CA ARG A 605 -32.06 -19.22 -13.15
C ARG A 605 -31.72 -18.64 -11.78
N THR A 606 -31.31 -17.38 -11.76
CA THR A 606 -31.21 -16.53 -10.57
C THR A 606 -32.23 -15.40 -10.69
N GLY A 607 -32.33 -14.52 -9.69
CA GLY A 607 -33.22 -13.35 -9.77
C GLY A 607 -32.92 -12.43 -10.96
N ILE A 608 -31.68 -12.40 -11.45
CA ILE A 608 -31.23 -11.45 -12.48
C ILE A 608 -30.63 -12.11 -13.73
N GLY A 609 -30.58 -13.44 -13.80
CA GLY A 609 -29.88 -14.12 -14.88
C GLY A 609 -30.31 -15.54 -15.14
N THR A 610 -30.05 -16.01 -16.35
CA THR A 610 -30.28 -17.38 -16.78
C THR A 610 -29.03 -17.91 -17.44
N THR A 611 -28.49 -19.00 -16.90
CA THR A 611 -27.37 -19.73 -17.50
C THR A 611 -27.87 -21.04 -18.05
N THR A 612 -27.65 -21.30 -19.34
CA THR A 612 -27.91 -22.61 -19.94
C THR A 612 -26.60 -23.25 -20.33
N THR A 613 -26.37 -24.48 -19.88
CA THR A 613 -25.25 -25.32 -20.28
C THR A 613 -25.75 -26.46 -21.15
N TRP A 614 -25.13 -26.62 -22.31
CA TRP A 614 -25.27 -27.77 -23.20
C TRP A 614 -24.01 -28.61 -23.12
N MET A 615 -24.18 -29.91 -23.19
CA MET A 615 -23.07 -30.84 -23.28
C MET A 615 -23.44 -31.97 -24.24
N GLU A 616 -22.55 -32.21 -25.21
CA GLU A 616 -22.56 -33.44 -25.98
C GLU A 616 -21.38 -34.30 -25.52
N ALA A 617 -21.58 -35.62 -25.53
CA ALA A 617 -20.54 -36.55 -25.16
C ALA A 617 -20.47 -37.72 -26.15
N ARG A 618 -19.26 -38.23 -26.34
CA ARG A 618 -19.00 -39.49 -27.05
C ARG A 618 -18.18 -40.39 -26.13
N LEU A 619 -18.81 -41.46 -25.65
CA LEU A 619 -18.13 -42.51 -24.90
C LEU A 619 -17.74 -43.64 -25.86
N VAL A 620 -16.47 -43.98 -25.89
CA VAL A 620 -15.95 -45.15 -26.63
C VAL A 620 -15.46 -46.17 -25.60
N THR A 621 -16.09 -47.34 -25.59
CA THR A 621 -15.72 -48.52 -24.79
C THR A 621 -15.27 -49.61 -25.75
N ASP A 622 -13.97 -49.64 -26.03
CA ASP A 622 -13.32 -50.72 -26.75
C ASP A 622 -12.85 -51.78 -25.74
N ALA A 623 -12.90 -53.07 -26.09
CA ALA A 623 -12.44 -54.13 -25.21
C ALA A 623 -10.92 -54.08 -25.01
N ASP A 624 -10.19 -53.61 -26.03
CA ASP A 624 -8.73 -53.61 -26.07
C ASP A 624 -8.10 -52.27 -25.66
N ALA A 625 -8.90 -51.25 -25.33
CA ALA A 625 -8.41 -49.93 -24.97
C ALA A 625 -9.15 -49.30 -23.77
N PRO A 626 -8.47 -48.48 -22.94
CA PRO A 626 -9.14 -47.79 -21.85
C PRO A 626 -10.29 -46.90 -22.38
N PRO A 627 -11.46 -46.88 -21.72
CA PRO A 627 -12.60 -46.12 -22.20
C PRO A 627 -12.27 -44.63 -22.39
N ARG A 628 -12.75 -44.05 -23.48
CA ARG A 628 -12.49 -42.63 -23.82
C ARG A 628 -13.79 -41.85 -23.83
N LEU A 629 -13.75 -40.65 -23.25
CA LEU A 629 -14.90 -39.75 -23.20
C LEU A 629 -14.52 -38.41 -23.83
N GLY A 630 -15.06 -38.16 -25.03
CA GLY A 630 -15.04 -36.85 -25.67
C GLY A 630 -16.20 -36.01 -25.18
N LEU A 631 -15.96 -34.75 -24.82
CA LEU A 631 -16.99 -33.80 -24.39
C LEU A 631 -16.94 -32.54 -25.25
N ILE A 632 -18.10 -32.04 -25.64
CA ILE A 632 -18.26 -30.68 -26.19
C ILE A 632 -19.21 -29.96 -25.25
N ARG A 633 -18.72 -28.92 -24.57
CA ARG A 633 -19.50 -28.14 -23.62
C ARG A 633 -19.67 -26.72 -24.13
N ALA A 634 -20.89 -26.21 -24.05
CA ALA A 634 -21.17 -24.79 -24.24
C ALA A 634 -22.02 -24.26 -23.08
N SER A 635 -21.75 -23.05 -22.63
CA SER A 635 -22.49 -22.39 -21.57
C SER A 635 -22.74 -20.95 -21.96
N VAL A 636 -24.01 -20.56 -22.02
CA VAL A 636 -24.44 -19.18 -22.29
C VAL A 636 -25.11 -18.64 -21.04
N GLN A 637 -24.59 -17.52 -20.55
CA GLN A 637 -25.16 -16.75 -19.46
C GLN A 637 -25.83 -15.51 -20.04
N ALA A 638 -27.13 -15.36 -19.81
CA ALA A 638 -27.88 -14.14 -20.08
C ALA A 638 -28.14 -13.42 -18.75
N LEU A 639 -27.73 -12.16 -18.63
CA LEU A 639 -27.98 -11.29 -17.48
C LEU A 639 -28.92 -10.18 -17.91
N ARG A 640 -30.03 -10.01 -17.19
CA ARG A 640 -30.98 -8.93 -17.43
C ARG A 640 -30.81 -7.86 -16.36
N VAL A 641 -30.59 -6.63 -16.78
CA VAL A 641 -30.52 -5.46 -15.90
C VAL A 641 -31.67 -4.53 -16.27
N VAL A 642 -32.43 -4.10 -15.27
CA VAL A 642 -33.46 -3.07 -15.44
C VAL A 642 -32.97 -1.81 -14.73
N ALA A 643 -32.63 -0.78 -15.49
CA ALA A 643 -32.22 0.53 -14.98
C ALA A 643 -33.10 1.59 -15.65
N ASP A 644 -33.64 2.53 -14.87
CA ASP A 644 -34.52 3.60 -15.35
C ASP A 644 -35.70 3.09 -16.21
N CYS A 645 -36.30 1.98 -15.78
CA CYS A 645 -37.38 1.29 -16.48
C CYS A 645 -37.05 0.84 -17.91
N ARG A 646 -35.75 0.74 -18.24
CA ARG A 646 -35.24 0.13 -19.47
C ARG A 646 -34.56 -1.19 -19.13
N ALA A 647 -34.99 -2.26 -19.78
CA ALA A 647 -34.35 -3.56 -19.64
C ALA A 647 -33.24 -3.73 -20.69
N SER A 648 -32.02 -4.03 -20.26
CA SER A 648 -30.94 -4.53 -21.12
C SER A 648 -30.65 -5.99 -20.80
N THR A 649 -30.27 -6.78 -21.80
CA THR A 649 -29.80 -8.15 -21.60
C THR A 649 -28.40 -8.27 -22.18
N SER A 650 -27.44 -8.68 -21.35
CA SER A 650 -26.08 -9.01 -21.77
C SER A 650 -25.92 -10.53 -21.82
N THR A 651 -25.23 -11.03 -22.83
CA THR A 651 -24.97 -12.46 -23.01
C THR A 651 -23.48 -12.74 -23.08
N ALA A 652 -23.01 -13.70 -22.30
CA ALA A 652 -21.64 -14.22 -22.37
C ALA A 652 -21.69 -15.72 -22.67
N ASP A 653 -20.93 -16.17 -23.66
CA ASP A 653 -20.80 -17.57 -24.02
C ASP A 653 -19.38 -18.09 -23.77
N THR A 654 -19.31 -19.36 -23.40
CA THR A 654 -18.06 -20.10 -23.24
C THR A 654 -18.25 -21.50 -23.81
N SER A 655 -17.32 -21.96 -24.63
CA SER A 655 -17.38 -23.28 -25.21
C SER A 655 -16.01 -23.93 -25.34
N MET A 656 -15.99 -25.25 -25.20
CA MET A 656 -14.74 -26.02 -25.21
C MET A 656 -15.00 -27.46 -25.62
N ARG A 657 -13.91 -28.10 -26.07
CA ARG A 657 -13.84 -29.52 -26.37
C ARG A 657 -12.82 -30.17 -25.45
N LEU A 658 -13.21 -31.25 -24.77
CA LEU A 658 -12.30 -32.05 -23.94
C LEU A 658 -12.23 -33.48 -24.45
N SER A 659 -11.07 -34.10 -24.28
CA SER A 659 -10.86 -35.53 -24.46
C SER A 659 -10.33 -36.12 -23.17
N LEU A 660 -11.01 -37.13 -22.64
CA LEU A 660 -10.71 -37.77 -21.37
C LEU A 660 -10.40 -39.24 -21.59
N THR A 661 -9.44 -39.77 -20.83
CA THR A 661 -9.29 -41.22 -20.62
C THR A 661 -9.91 -41.58 -19.29
N LEU A 662 -10.74 -42.61 -19.29
CA LEU A 662 -11.44 -43.11 -18.12
C LEU A 662 -10.84 -44.44 -17.66
N ARG A 663 -11.04 -44.75 -16.37
CA ARG A 663 -10.76 -46.05 -15.77
C ARG A 663 -12.06 -46.58 -15.16
N GLU A 664 -12.48 -47.76 -15.58
CA GLU A 664 -13.64 -48.44 -15.00
C GLU A 664 -13.34 -48.83 -13.54
N GLN A 665 -14.34 -48.67 -12.65
CA GLN A 665 -14.22 -48.88 -11.20
C GLN A 665 -14.80 -50.20 -10.75
#